data_AF-A0AAV5K980-F1
#
_entry.id   AF-A0AAV5K980-F1
#
_cell.length_a   1.000
_cell.length_b   1.000
_cell.length_c   1.000
_cell.angle_alpha   90.00
_cell.angle_beta   90.00
_cell.angle_gamma   90.00
#
_symmetry.space_group_name_H-M   'P 1'
#
loop_
_entity.id
_entity.type
_entity.pdbx_description
1 polymer ?
#
loop_
_entity_poly.entity_id
_entity_poly.type
_entity_poly.pdbx_seq_one_letter_code
_entity_poly.pdbx_strand_id
1 'polypeptide(L)'
;MAAEAKAVDSSLWWDPFDSLLTDLERASHSSDLPEPLVKRLKENHSWFVDTVSRFKPPNAKSKDALSSDKIKIGSHELIVKPQFREKALQVSSYLFLDEVQSYILVERCLQHSTASVDSIVQEPIHVKILLRYYIERQCLLKCTRQILLHALCAGAGLKDGNFVREEALKLISDGLEGKLASVLEALLSATHPEQMDVDLFTLWAEEILIEDNLVLDILFLIYYESFCSCNGEKWKKLCSFYKGILYGPYSFARLAVSTEALHSSYNAKVQLLLILIETLNLENLLQMVHDEIPFRQGPSVFSLADVQEIDALISSFDTLEMKEAGPLVLSWAVFLCLISSLPGKEDNNFLMEIDHVGYVRQAFEAASLNCFLEILHSDIFKESDGSIAGYRSVLRTFLSAFIASYEINLQMEDDTLNLILDILCNIYRGEESLCMQFWDRESFVDGPIRCLLCNLEGEFPLRTLELVRLLSSLCEGSWPAECVYSFLDKSVGLSSLVEISSESVVDNISQIVETRHPVYIPGIDGLYIPSGTRGHILRVISGNTALVRWEYSQSAVFVLLLRLAQARYLEGNEEVILTLDLLSRMVSFNKAICFALMNISNSLHVQETGVNGQVENNGWVVEIISTMVRNLSPNPRGALVMSMALTVLEKMLKCFPSNVAAVALKSNIFDVASKGGDIGWNGLSR
;
A
#
# COMPACT_ATOMS: atom_id res chain seq x y z
N MET A 1 -61.72 -26.32 9.32
CA MET A 1 -61.10 -25.99 8.03
C MET A 1 -59.63 -25.76 8.30
N ALA A 2 -58.73 -26.58 7.75
CA ALA A 2 -57.29 -26.37 7.89
C ALA A 2 -56.91 -25.14 7.04
N ALA A 3 -56.30 -24.13 7.64
CA ALA A 3 -55.78 -22.98 6.92
C ALA A 3 -54.76 -23.46 5.89
N GLU A 4 -55.05 -23.23 4.61
CA GLU A 4 -54.22 -23.66 3.48
C GLU A 4 -52.96 -22.79 3.42
N ALA A 5 -51.78 -23.40 3.57
CA ALA A 5 -50.52 -22.67 3.53
C ALA A 5 -50.27 -22.14 2.11
N LYS A 6 -50.02 -20.83 1.98
CA LYS A 6 -49.65 -20.23 0.69
C LYS A 6 -48.16 -20.46 0.43
N ALA A 7 -47.85 -21.03 -0.74
CA ALA A 7 -46.47 -21.26 -1.15
C ALA A 7 -45.90 -20.02 -1.86
N VAL A 8 -44.67 -19.66 -1.50
CA VAL A 8 -43.90 -18.57 -2.14
C VAL A 8 -42.53 -19.08 -2.61
N ASP A 9 -41.81 -18.23 -3.33
CA ASP A 9 -40.49 -18.53 -3.88
C ASP A 9 -39.49 -18.92 -2.78
N SER A 10 -38.80 -20.05 -2.95
CA SER A 10 -37.83 -20.56 -1.98
C SER A 10 -36.62 -19.65 -1.78
N SER A 11 -36.29 -18.80 -2.77
CA SER A 11 -35.20 -17.84 -2.67
C SER A 11 -35.47 -16.67 -1.73
N LEU A 12 -36.68 -16.55 -1.17
CA LEU A 12 -37.00 -15.56 -0.13
C LEU A 12 -36.46 -15.95 1.25
N TRP A 13 -36.03 -17.20 1.45
CA TRP A 13 -35.43 -17.66 2.70
C TRP A 13 -33.89 -17.60 2.66
N TRP A 14 -33.30 -17.18 3.77
CA TRP A 14 -31.85 -17.28 4.03
C TRP A 14 -31.62 -17.60 5.50
N ASP A 15 -30.53 -18.29 5.81
CA ASP A 15 -30.05 -18.42 7.19
C ASP A 15 -29.15 -17.22 7.55
N PRO A 16 -29.10 -16.79 8.82
CA PRO A 16 -28.31 -15.63 9.22
C PRO A 16 -26.83 -15.75 8.85
N PHE A 17 -26.32 -14.78 8.09
CA PHE A 17 -24.96 -14.81 7.54
C PHE A 17 -23.88 -14.52 8.58
N ASP A 18 -24.22 -13.91 9.72
CA ASP A 18 -23.27 -13.62 10.81
C ASP A 18 -22.58 -14.89 11.33
N SER A 19 -23.33 -15.98 11.44
CA SER A 19 -22.79 -17.28 11.85
C SER A 19 -21.83 -17.86 10.81
N LEU A 20 -22.13 -17.70 9.52
CA LEU A 20 -21.31 -18.20 8.42
C LEU A 20 -20.01 -17.41 8.31
N LEU A 21 -20.10 -16.08 8.44
CA LEU A 21 -18.95 -15.19 8.46
C LEU A 21 -18.00 -15.56 9.59
N THR A 22 -18.54 -15.74 10.80
CA THR A 22 -17.75 -16.09 11.97
C THR A 22 -17.02 -17.44 11.77
N ASP A 23 -17.68 -18.41 11.14
CA ASP A 23 -17.05 -19.70 10.83
C ASP A 23 -15.93 -19.56 9.77
N LEU A 24 -16.10 -18.67 8.78
CA LEU A 24 -15.10 -18.38 7.74
C LEU A 24 -13.89 -17.61 8.29
N GLU A 25 -14.09 -16.68 9.23
CA GLU A 25 -13.01 -15.91 9.88
C GLU A 25 -12.18 -16.77 10.83
N ARG A 26 -12.80 -17.78 11.47
CA ARG A 26 -12.09 -18.73 12.34
C ARG A 26 -11.34 -19.82 11.57
N ALA A 27 -11.70 -20.04 10.31
CA ALA A 27 -11.03 -21.06 9.50
C ALA A 27 -9.58 -20.63 9.20
N SER A 28 -8.64 -21.57 9.29
CA SER A 28 -7.25 -21.29 8.94
C SER A 28 -7.10 -21.14 7.43
N HIS A 29 -6.42 -20.08 6.99
CA HIS A 29 -6.10 -19.83 5.58
C HIS A 29 -5.14 -20.86 4.95
N SER A 30 -4.54 -21.74 5.76
CA SER A 30 -3.51 -22.71 5.35
C SER A 30 -3.97 -24.17 5.30
N SER A 31 -5.24 -24.45 5.64
CA SER A 31 -5.79 -25.81 5.68
C SER A 31 -7.10 -25.90 4.90
N ASP A 32 -7.43 -27.11 4.43
CA ASP A 32 -8.75 -27.37 3.83
C ASP A 32 -9.89 -26.98 4.78
N LEU A 33 -10.95 -26.38 4.23
CA LEU A 33 -12.11 -26.00 5.02
C LEU A 33 -12.81 -27.25 5.59
N PRO A 34 -13.35 -27.20 6.82
CA PRO A 34 -14.14 -28.29 7.38
C PRO A 34 -15.33 -28.66 6.48
N GLU A 35 -15.62 -29.96 6.32
CA GLU A 35 -16.75 -30.45 5.49
C GLU A 35 -18.11 -29.76 5.77
N PRO A 36 -18.50 -29.46 7.03
CA PRO A 36 -19.74 -28.74 7.30
C PRO A 36 -19.76 -27.34 6.67
N LEU A 37 -18.61 -26.64 6.68
CA LEU A 37 -18.49 -25.31 6.10
C LEU A 37 -18.53 -25.36 4.58
N VAL A 38 -17.84 -26.33 3.97
CA VAL A 38 -17.92 -26.62 2.53
C VAL A 38 -19.36 -26.85 2.07
N LYS A 39 -20.13 -27.63 2.84
CA LYS A 39 -21.55 -27.86 2.55
C LYS A 39 -22.37 -26.57 2.63
N ARG A 40 -22.18 -25.76 3.68
CA ARG A 40 -22.86 -24.46 3.83
C ARG A 40 -22.54 -23.50 2.68
N LEU A 41 -21.29 -23.48 2.22
CA LEU A 41 -20.88 -22.65 1.07
C LEU A 41 -21.63 -23.07 -0.21
N LYS A 42 -21.67 -24.38 -0.51
CA LYS A 42 -22.41 -24.90 -1.66
C LYS A 42 -23.91 -24.60 -1.60
N GLU A 43 -24.52 -24.73 -0.43
CA GLU A 43 -25.94 -24.43 -0.21
C GLU A 43 -26.25 -22.93 -0.40
N ASN A 44 -25.32 -22.05 -0.04
CA ASN A 44 -25.46 -20.60 -0.17
C ASN A 44 -24.86 -20.03 -1.46
N HIS A 45 -24.35 -20.88 -2.36
CA HIS A 45 -23.69 -20.45 -3.61
C HIS A 45 -24.51 -19.41 -4.39
N SER A 46 -25.82 -19.63 -4.54
CA SER A 46 -26.68 -18.71 -5.27
C SER A 46 -26.88 -17.34 -4.57
N TRP A 47 -26.71 -17.29 -3.24
CA TRP A 47 -26.70 -16.04 -2.48
C TRP A 47 -25.39 -15.27 -2.69
N PHE A 48 -24.26 -15.97 -2.83
CA PHE A 48 -22.99 -15.33 -3.15
C PHE A 48 -22.98 -14.78 -4.58
N VAL A 49 -23.44 -15.54 -5.59
CA VAL A 49 -23.48 -15.07 -6.99
C VAL A 49 -24.36 -13.84 -7.17
N ASP A 50 -25.61 -13.89 -6.69
CA ASP A 50 -26.55 -12.78 -6.83
C ASP A 50 -26.39 -11.71 -5.74
N THR A 51 -25.52 -11.94 -4.75
CA THR A 51 -25.19 -11.03 -3.64
C THR A 51 -26.44 -10.41 -2.99
N VAL A 52 -26.41 -9.11 -2.73
CA VAL A 52 -27.49 -8.36 -2.11
C VAL A 52 -28.74 -8.22 -3.00
N SER A 53 -28.68 -8.57 -4.29
CA SER A 53 -29.87 -8.56 -5.16
C SER A 53 -30.91 -9.64 -4.81
N ARG A 54 -30.53 -10.60 -3.96
CA ARG A 54 -31.43 -11.61 -3.37
C ARG A 54 -32.35 -11.04 -2.29
N PHE A 55 -32.06 -9.84 -1.79
CA PHE A 55 -33.02 -9.03 -1.04
C PHE A 55 -33.94 -8.33 -2.07
N LYS A 56 -35.07 -8.96 -2.35
CA LYS A 56 -35.94 -8.63 -3.49
C LYS A 56 -36.82 -7.42 -3.19
N PRO A 57 -37.28 -6.69 -4.22
CA PRO A 57 -38.27 -5.64 -4.04
C PRO A 57 -39.67 -6.19 -3.68
N PRO A 58 -40.61 -5.34 -3.23
CA PRO A 58 -41.97 -5.73 -2.89
C PRO A 58 -42.69 -6.49 -4.01
N ASN A 59 -43.46 -7.52 -3.64
CA ASN A 59 -44.13 -8.41 -4.58
C ASN A 59 -45.58 -8.69 -4.15
N ALA A 60 -46.52 -8.47 -5.08
CA ALA A 60 -47.94 -8.70 -4.84
C ALA A 60 -48.26 -10.13 -4.33
N LYS A 61 -47.51 -11.15 -4.80
CA LYS A 61 -47.66 -12.53 -4.31
C LYS A 61 -47.21 -12.69 -2.86
N SER A 62 -46.10 -12.06 -2.48
CA SER A 62 -45.56 -12.08 -1.11
C SER A 62 -46.49 -11.33 -0.15
N LYS A 63 -47.03 -10.18 -0.59
CA LYS A 63 -48.05 -9.43 0.16
C LYS A 63 -49.32 -10.24 0.40
N ASP A 64 -49.79 -10.94 -0.62
CA ASP A 64 -50.97 -11.81 -0.52
C ASP A 64 -50.71 -13.06 0.34
N ALA A 65 -49.48 -13.58 0.34
CA ALA A 65 -49.06 -14.69 1.20
C ALA A 65 -49.14 -14.33 2.69
N LEU A 66 -48.77 -13.10 3.08
CA LEU A 66 -48.92 -12.60 4.47
C LEU A 66 -50.38 -12.52 4.95
N SER A 67 -51.37 -12.69 4.07
CA SER A 67 -52.77 -12.78 4.48
C SER A 67 -53.18 -14.18 4.96
N SER A 68 -52.33 -15.18 4.77
CA SER A 68 -52.50 -16.55 5.29
C SER A 68 -51.95 -16.67 6.71
N ASP A 69 -52.49 -17.60 7.50
CA ASP A 69 -51.94 -17.97 8.82
C ASP A 69 -50.59 -18.71 8.71
N LYS A 70 -50.34 -19.33 7.55
CA LYS A 70 -49.16 -20.15 7.26
C LYS A 70 -48.61 -19.87 5.87
N ILE A 71 -47.29 -19.73 5.79
CA ILE A 71 -46.56 -19.52 4.54
C ILE A 71 -45.52 -20.63 4.38
N LYS A 72 -45.44 -21.21 3.18
CA LYS A 72 -44.42 -22.21 2.84
C LYS A 72 -43.37 -21.60 1.92
N ILE A 73 -42.10 -21.64 2.34
CA ILE A 73 -40.94 -21.08 1.63
C ILE A 73 -39.95 -22.22 1.36
N GLY A 74 -40.11 -22.91 0.23
CA GLY A 74 -39.36 -24.14 -0.04
C GLY A 74 -39.62 -25.22 1.03
N SER A 75 -38.57 -25.59 1.77
CA SER A 75 -38.63 -26.53 2.89
C SER A 75 -39.06 -25.91 4.23
N HIS A 76 -39.17 -24.58 4.31
CA HIS A 76 -39.48 -23.86 5.55
C HIS A 76 -40.98 -23.51 5.63
N GLU A 77 -41.51 -23.46 6.84
CA GLU A 77 -42.89 -23.04 7.13
C GLU A 77 -42.88 -21.94 8.19
N LEU A 78 -43.54 -20.82 7.88
CA LEU A 78 -43.69 -19.68 8.78
C LEU A 78 -45.13 -19.56 9.27
N ILE A 79 -45.30 -19.32 10.57
CA ILE A 79 -46.59 -19.03 11.19
C ILE A 79 -46.74 -17.51 11.28
N VAL A 80 -47.73 -16.96 10.61
CA VAL A 80 -47.94 -15.52 10.51
C VAL A 80 -48.66 -15.00 11.76
N LYS A 81 -47.97 -14.15 12.53
CA LYS A 81 -48.54 -13.44 13.68
C LYS A 81 -49.05 -12.07 13.24
N PRO A 82 -50.31 -11.68 13.51
CA PRO A 82 -50.87 -10.40 13.06
C PRO A 82 -50.03 -9.17 13.45
N GLN A 83 -49.52 -9.16 14.68
CA GLN A 83 -48.64 -8.11 15.20
C GLN A 83 -47.30 -7.96 14.44
N PHE A 84 -46.79 -9.04 13.86
CA PHE A 84 -45.55 -9.02 13.06
C PHE A 84 -45.84 -8.65 11.61
N ARG A 85 -47.00 -9.09 11.10
CA ARG A 85 -47.47 -8.75 9.76
C ARG A 85 -47.57 -7.25 9.54
N GLU A 86 -48.22 -6.51 10.45
CA GLU A 86 -48.36 -5.05 10.30
C GLU A 86 -47.01 -4.34 10.25
N LYS A 87 -46.08 -4.73 11.12
CA LYS A 87 -44.70 -4.23 11.12
C LYS A 87 -43.93 -4.63 9.85
N ALA A 88 -44.10 -5.86 9.37
CA ALA A 88 -43.46 -6.34 8.15
C ALA A 88 -43.89 -5.53 6.92
N LEU A 89 -45.17 -5.16 6.83
CA LEU A 89 -45.67 -4.31 5.74
C LEU A 89 -45.09 -2.88 5.81
N GLN A 90 -44.94 -2.33 7.01
CA GLN A 90 -44.27 -1.03 7.20
C GLN A 90 -42.80 -1.10 6.80
N VAL A 91 -42.07 -2.11 7.29
CA VAL A 91 -40.65 -2.34 6.95
C VAL A 91 -40.46 -2.55 5.45
N SER A 92 -41.33 -3.34 4.82
CA SER A 92 -41.31 -3.58 3.36
C SER A 92 -41.43 -2.29 2.56
N SER A 93 -42.37 -1.40 2.96
CA SER A 93 -42.53 -0.10 2.30
C SER A 93 -41.33 0.82 2.49
N TYR A 94 -40.68 0.73 3.64
CA TYR A 94 -39.59 1.61 4.03
C TYR A 94 -38.24 1.20 3.43
N LEU A 95 -37.93 -0.10 3.44
CA LEU A 95 -36.70 -0.67 2.89
C LEU A 95 -36.78 -1.00 1.40
N PHE A 96 -37.97 -0.87 0.81
CA PHE A 96 -38.27 -1.43 -0.50
C PHE A 96 -37.87 -2.92 -0.60
N LEU A 97 -38.25 -3.68 0.43
CA LEU A 97 -37.95 -5.11 0.58
C LEU A 97 -39.21 -5.94 0.43
N ASP A 98 -39.09 -7.15 -0.11
CA ASP A 98 -40.17 -8.14 -0.22
C ASP A 98 -40.88 -8.33 1.13
N GLU A 99 -42.21 -8.43 1.07
CA GLU A 99 -43.05 -8.48 2.26
C GLU A 99 -42.75 -9.70 3.15
N VAL A 100 -42.43 -10.86 2.56
CA VAL A 100 -42.09 -12.08 3.30
C VAL A 100 -40.69 -11.95 3.90
N GLN A 101 -39.72 -11.41 3.18
CA GLN A 101 -38.37 -11.16 3.72
C GLN A 101 -38.40 -10.14 4.87
N SER A 102 -39.24 -9.11 4.74
CA SER A 102 -39.51 -8.13 5.80
C SER A 102 -40.12 -8.78 7.04
N TYR A 103 -41.03 -9.75 6.85
CA TYR A 103 -41.58 -10.52 7.96
C TYR A 103 -40.53 -11.38 8.66
N ILE A 104 -39.65 -12.05 7.92
CA ILE A 104 -38.55 -12.84 8.48
C ILE A 104 -37.64 -11.96 9.36
N LEU A 105 -37.30 -10.75 8.90
CA LEU A 105 -36.49 -9.80 9.68
C LEU A 105 -37.20 -9.37 10.96
N VAL A 106 -38.48 -8.96 10.86
CA VAL A 106 -39.30 -8.57 12.02
C VAL A 106 -39.37 -9.71 13.04
N GLU A 107 -39.62 -10.93 12.58
CA GLU A 107 -39.71 -12.10 13.44
C GLU A 107 -38.37 -12.36 14.15
N ARG A 108 -37.25 -12.37 13.43
CA ARG A 108 -35.91 -12.56 14.02
C ARG A 108 -35.59 -11.47 15.04
N CYS A 109 -35.80 -10.20 14.71
CA CYS A 109 -35.52 -9.09 15.62
C CYS A 109 -36.35 -9.15 16.91
N LEU A 110 -37.60 -9.60 16.82
CA LEU A 110 -38.55 -9.61 17.94
C LEU A 110 -38.45 -10.88 18.81
N GLN A 111 -38.06 -12.03 18.24
CA GLN A 111 -37.81 -13.25 19.01
C GLN A 111 -36.57 -13.12 19.93
N HIS A 112 -35.57 -12.33 19.53
CA HIS A 112 -34.37 -12.10 20.36
C HIS A 112 -34.58 -11.05 21.47
N SER A 113 -35.60 -10.19 21.40
CA SER A 113 -35.89 -9.17 22.43
C SER A 113 -36.51 -9.70 23.72
N THR A 114 -36.95 -10.97 23.77
CA THR A 114 -37.49 -11.56 25.00
C THR A 114 -36.42 -12.08 25.98
N ALA A 115 -35.13 -11.99 25.63
CA ALA A 115 -34.03 -12.57 26.42
C ALA A 115 -33.21 -11.56 27.25
N SER A 116 -33.30 -10.25 27.02
CA SER A 116 -32.54 -9.23 27.77
C SER A 116 -33.44 -8.08 28.23
N VAL A 117 -34.28 -8.36 29.22
CA VAL A 117 -34.89 -7.32 30.05
C VAL A 117 -33.81 -6.90 31.04
N ASP A 118 -32.94 -5.95 30.65
CA ASP A 118 -32.20 -5.03 31.54
C ASP A 118 -31.02 -4.39 30.77
N SER A 119 -31.31 -3.42 29.90
CA SER A 119 -30.39 -2.28 29.70
C SER A 119 -31.14 -1.07 29.15
N ILE A 120 -30.81 0.06 29.73
CA ILE A 120 -31.39 1.39 29.53
C ILE A 120 -31.10 1.87 28.10
N VAL A 121 -32.07 2.57 27.51
CA VAL A 121 -32.25 2.96 26.08
C VAL A 121 -32.98 1.89 25.25
N GLN A 122 -34.32 1.97 25.22
CA GLN A 122 -35.10 1.26 24.20
C GLN A 122 -34.83 1.92 22.85
N GLU A 123 -33.87 1.40 22.09
CA GLU A 123 -33.78 1.74 20.67
C GLU A 123 -35.13 1.46 19.99
N PRO A 124 -35.62 2.38 19.13
CA PRO A 124 -36.86 2.15 18.41
C PRO A 124 -36.75 0.84 17.61
N ILE A 125 -37.77 -0.01 17.67
CA ILE A 125 -37.80 -1.31 16.98
C ILE A 125 -37.47 -1.17 15.48
N HIS A 126 -37.84 -0.04 14.87
CA HIS A 126 -37.54 0.28 13.47
C HIS A 126 -36.02 0.44 13.20
N VAL A 127 -35.27 1.10 14.10
CA VAL A 127 -33.81 1.24 14.00
C VAL A 127 -33.14 -0.13 14.10
N LYS A 128 -33.58 -0.97 15.05
CA LYS A 128 -33.04 -2.33 15.22
C LYS A 128 -33.28 -3.22 13.99
N ILE A 129 -34.45 -3.11 13.34
CA ILE A 129 -34.75 -3.87 12.12
C ILE A 129 -33.92 -3.36 10.95
N LEU A 130 -33.76 -2.04 10.81
CA LEU A 130 -32.92 -1.43 9.78
C LEU A 130 -31.47 -1.89 9.92
N LEU A 131 -30.90 -1.80 11.12
CA LEU A 131 -29.54 -2.25 11.40
C LEU A 131 -29.39 -3.75 11.11
N ARG A 132 -30.35 -4.58 11.53
CA ARG A 132 -30.28 -6.02 11.23
C ARG A 132 -30.33 -6.31 9.73
N TYR A 133 -31.12 -5.55 8.96
CA TYR A 133 -31.18 -5.68 7.51
C TYR A 133 -29.81 -5.42 6.86
N TYR A 134 -29.16 -4.32 7.21
CA TYR A 134 -27.84 -3.99 6.67
C TYR A 134 -26.74 -4.93 7.16
N ILE A 135 -26.75 -5.32 8.44
CA ILE A 135 -25.82 -6.33 8.97
C ILE A 135 -25.90 -7.63 8.16
N GLU A 136 -27.09 -8.13 7.83
CA GLU A 136 -27.23 -9.37 7.04
C GLU A 136 -26.64 -9.23 5.63
N ARG A 137 -26.86 -8.08 4.98
CA ARG A 137 -26.32 -7.77 3.66
C ARG A 137 -24.81 -7.63 3.68
N GLN A 138 -24.28 -6.90 4.65
CA GLN A 138 -22.85 -6.72 4.84
C GLN A 138 -22.17 -8.05 5.23
N CYS A 139 -22.77 -8.87 6.08
CA CYS A 139 -22.26 -10.20 6.40
C CYS A 139 -22.18 -11.09 5.16
N LEU A 140 -23.16 -11.02 4.26
CA LEU A 140 -23.11 -11.74 2.98
C LEU A 140 -21.93 -11.29 2.11
N LEU A 141 -21.72 -9.97 1.98
CA LEU A 141 -20.58 -9.41 1.25
C LEU A 141 -19.25 -9.80 1.91
N LYS A 142 -19.14 -9.68 3.24
CA LYS A 142 -17.97 -10.10 4.02
C LYS A 142 -17.69 -11.59 3.90
N CYS A 143 -18.71 -12.45 3.81
CA CYS A 143 -18.53 -13.87 3.51
C CYS A 143 -17.90 -14.06 2.12
N THR A 144 -18.42 -13.36 1.11
CA THR A 144 -17.91 -13.42 -0.28
C THR A 144 -16.45 -12.99 -0.33
N ARG A 145 -16.13 -11.86 0.31
CA ARG A 145 -14.78 -11.36 0.51
C ARG A 145 -13.87 -12.40 1.16
N GLN A 146 -14.32 -13.03 2.24
CA GLN A 146 -13.53 -14.02 2.96
C GLN A 146 -13.28 -15.29 2.14
N ILE A 147 -14.24 -15.72 1.30
CA ILE A 147 -14.04 -16.81 0.33
C ILE A 147 -12.90 -16.46 -0.64
N LEU A 148 -12.89 -15.23 -1.18
CA LEU A 148 -11.83 -14.77 -2.08
C LEU A 148 -10.47 -14.72 -1.36
N LEU A 149 -10.40 -14.14 -0.16
CA LEU A 149 -9.16 -14.08 0.65
C LEU A 149 -8.59 -15.47 0.95
N HIS A 150 -9.45 -16.44 1.31
CA HIS A 150 -9.03 -17.84 1.49
C HIS A 150 -8.51 -18.46 0.19
N ALA A 151 -9.11 -18.13 -0.95
CA ALA A 151 -8.62 -18.58 -2.26
C ALA A 151 -7.22 -18.00 -2.59
N LEU A 152 -6.89 -16.80 -2.10
CA LEU A 152 -5.57 -16.18 -2.31
C LEU A 152 -4.47 -16.93 -1.55
N CYS A 153 -4.68 -17.10 -0.25
CA CYS A 153 -3.72 -17.78 0.64
C CYS A 153 -3.46 -19.22 0.21
N ALA A 154 -4.47 -19.89 -0.36
CA ALA A 154 -4.35 -21.23 -0.90
C ALA A 154 -3.42 -21.34 -2.11
N GLY A 155 -3.31 -20.27 -2.92
CA GLY A 155 -2.52 -20.25 -4.16
C GLY A 155 -1.00 -20.29 -3.92
N ALA A 156 -0.53 -19.89 -2.74
CA ALA A 156 0.89 -19.73 -2.43
C ALA A 156 1.61 -21.01 -1.98
N GLY A 157 0.93 -22.16 -1.81
CA GLY A 157 1.61 -23.34 -1.26
C GLY A 157 0.93 -24.71 -1.36
N LEU A 158 -0.27 -24.83 -1.95
CA LEU A 158 -0.98 -26.12 -2.01
C LEU A 158 -1.18 -26.60 -3.44
N LYS A 159 -0.92 -27.90 -3.64
CA LYS A 159 -1.14 -28.65 -4.88
C LYS A 159 -2.61 -28.55 -5.31
N ASP A 160 -2.85 -28.72 -6.62
CA ASP A 160 -4.17 -28.83 -7.24
C ASP A 160 -5.23 -29.50 -6.34
N GLY A 161 -6.36 -28.82 -6.11
CA GLY A 161 -7.52 -29.39 -5.40
C GLY A 161 -8.10 -28.61 -4.21
N ASN A 162 -7.75 -27.34 -3.98
CA ASN A 162 -8.40 -26.57 -2.92
C ASN A 162 -9.84 -26.16 -3.32
N PHE A 163 -10.82 -26.72 -2.62
CA PHE A 163 -12.25 -26.43 -2.79
C PHE A 163 -12.56 -24.92 -2.81
N VAL A 164 -11.90 -24.12 -1.99
CA VAL A 164 -12.20 -22.68 -1.89
C VAL A 164 -11.83 -21.94 -3.16
N ARG A 165 -10.71 -22.33 -3.78
CA ARG A 165 -10.29 -21.76 -5.06
C ARG A 165 -11.24 -22.16 -6.18
N GLU A 166 -11.70 -23.41 -6.19
CA GLU A 166 -12.73 -23.88 -7.15
C GLU A 166 -14.04 -23.12 -6.97
N GLU A 167 -14.48 -22.92 -5.73
CA GLU A 167 -15.70 -22.18 -5.42
C GLU A 167 -15.57 -20.71 -5.83
N ALA A 168 -14.45 -20.05 -5.54
CA ALA A 168 -14.18 -18.68 -5.98
C ALA A 168 -14.24 -18.54 -7.51
N LEU A 169 -13.53 -19.42 -8.24
CA LEU A 169 -13.57 -19.42 -9.71
C LEU A 169 -14.97 -19.68 -10.24
N LYS A 170 -15.73 -20.58 -9.58
CA LYS A 170 -17.11 -20.85 -9.94
C LYS A 170 -18.00 -19.63 -9.76
N LEU A 171 -17.89 -18.90 -8.64
CA LEU A 171 -18.63 -17.66 -8.40
C LEU A 171 -18.39 -16.63 -9.52
N ILE A 172 -17.14 -16.50 -9.98
CA ILE A 172 -16.80 -15.62 -11.10
C ILE A 172 -17.44 -16.11 -12.40
N SER A 173 -17.32 -17.41 -12.70
CA SER A 173 -17.92 -17.99 -13.91
C SER A 173 -19.44 -17.88 -13.96
N ASP A 174 -20.09 -17.92 -12.79
CA ASP A 174 -21.54 -17.78 -12.64
C ASP A 174 -22.00 -16.31 -12.60
N GLY A 175 -21.07 -15.35 -12.73
CA GLY A 175 -21.36 -13.94 -13.02
C GLY A 175 -21.28 -12.97 -11.84
N LEU A 176 -20.62 -13.35 -10.73
CA LEU A 176 -20.46 -12.51 -9.53
C LEU A 176 -19.97 -11.09 -9.86
N GLU A 177 -18.95 -10.94 -10.71
CA GLU A 177 -18.35 -9.64 -11.05
C GLU A 177 -19.35 -8.68 -11.71
N GLY A 178 -20.10 -9.14 -12.72
CA GLY A 178 -21.15 -8.34 -13.35
C GLY A 178 -22.31 -8.00 -12.40
N LYS A 179 -22.60 -8.88 -11.43
CA LYS A 179 -23.60 -8.63 -10.39
C LYS A 179 -23.13 -7.55 -9.41
N LEU A 180 -21.88 -7.61 -8.96
CA LEU A 180 -21.28 -6.59 -8.10
C LEU A 180 -21.24 -5.23 -8.78
N ALA A 181 -20.88 -5.16 -10.06
CA ALA A 181 -20.92 -3.92 -10.82
C ALA A 181 -22.33 -3.33 -10.93
N SER A 182 -23.36 -4.18 -11.06
CA SER A 182 -24.76 -3.76 -11.08
C SER A 182 -25.27 -3.32 -9.70
N VAL A 183 -24.79 -3.96 -8.63
CA VAL A 183 -25.07 -3.57 -7.25
C VAL A 183 -24.46 -2.22 -6.94
N LEU A 184 -23.18 -1.99 -7.30
CA LEU A 184 -22.51 -0.71 -7.13
C LEU A 184 -23.29 0.42 -7.84
N GLU A 185 -23.72 0.18 -9.08
CA GLU A 185 -24.55 1.14 -9.83
C GLU A 185 -25.87 1.47 -9.10
N ALA A 186 -26.52 0.46 -8.51
CA ALA A 186 -27.75 0.63 -7.75
C ALA A 186 -27.53 1.37 -6.42
N LEU A 187 -26.43 1.10 -5.71
CA LEU A 187 -26.06 1.78 -4.47
C LEU A 187 -25.74 3.26 -4.73
N LEU A 188 -24.91 3.54 -5.74
CA LEU A 188 -24.58 4.91 -6.15
C LEU A 188 -25.82 5.71 -6.59
N SER A 189 -26.83 5.03 -7.15
CA SER A 189 -28.10 5.62 -7.57
C SER A 189 -29.16 5.65 -6.47
N ALA A 190 -28.88 5.14 -5.26
CA ALA A 190 -29.88 4.95 -4.23
C ALA A 190 -30.41 6.29 -3.69
N THR A 191 -31.71 6.32 -3.43
CA THR A 191 -32.40 7.46 -2.81
C THR A 191 -32.99 7.05 -1.47
N HIS A 192 -32.81 7.88 -0.45
CA HIS A 192 -33.44 7.65 0.85
C HIS A 192 -34.97 7.83 0.76
N PRO A 193 -35.76 7.11 1.58
CA PRO A 193 -37.21 7.33 1.67
C PRO A 193 -37.55 8.73 2.19
N GLU A 194 -38.54 9.40 1.60
CA GLU A 194 -38.96 10.78 1.98
C GLU A 194 -39.40 10.96 3.44
N GLN A 195 -39.71 9.86 4.13
CA GLN A 195 -40.29 9.84 5.49
C GLN A 195 -39.25 9.53 6.58
N MET A 196 -37.95 9.53 6.25
CA MET A 196 -36.85 9.18 7.13
C MET A 196 -36.45 10.39 8.00
N ASP A 197 -36.29 10.17 9.32
CA ASP A 197 -35.75 11.22 10.21
C ASP A 197 -34.22 11.34 10.06
N VAL A 198 -33.63 12.35 10.71
CA VAL A 198 -32.20 12.68 10.55
C VAL A 198 -31.28 11.57 11.07
N ASP A 199 -31.62 10.94 12.19
CA ASP A 199 -30.81 9.88 12.80
C ASP A 199 -30.84 8.63 11.90
N LEU A 200 -32.02 8.32 11.36
CA LEU A 200 -32.24 7.18 10.49
C LEU A 200 -31.64 7.38 9.09
N PHE A 201 -31.59 8.63 8.62
CA PHE A 201 -30.87 9.02 7.41
C PHE A 201 -29.36 8.90 7.57
N THR A 202 -28.84 9.31 8.73
CA THR A 202 -27.41 9.17 9.05
C THR A 202 -27.00 7.70 9.04
N LEU A 203 -27.76 6.85 9.74
CA LEU A 203 -27.54 5.41 9.73
C LEU A 203 -27.63 4.84 8.31
N TRP A 204 -28.66 5.18 7.53
CA TRP A 204 -28.78 4.71 6.15
C TRP A 204 -27.59 5.11 5.28
N ALA A 205 -27.11 6.35 5.37
CA ALA A 205 -25.98 6.83 4.60
C ALA A 205 -24.70 6.07 4.95
N GLU A 206 -24.44 5.85 6.24
CA GLU A 206 -23.29 5.08 6.72
C GLU A 206 -23.34 3.63 6.25
N GLU A 207 -24.49 2.96 6.40
CA GLU A 207 -24.64 1.54 6.03
C GLU A 207 -24.52 1.33 4.50
N ILE A 208 -25.00 2.28 3.68
CA ILE A 208 -24.82 2.25 2.22
C ILE A 208 -23.35 2.41 1.84
N LEU A 209 -22.64 3.35 2.46
CA LEU A 209 -21.22 3.56 2.21
C LEU A 209 -20.37 2.37 2.65
N ILE A 210 -20.74 1.68 3.72
CA ILE A 210 -20.09 0.42 4.13
C ILE A 210 -20.29 -0.65 3.04
N GLU A 211 -21.49 -0.78 2.47
CA GLU A 211 -21.73 -1.70 1.36
C GLU A 211 -20.95 -1.32 0.09
N ASP A 212 -20.87 -0.04 -0.26
CA ASP A 212 -20.06 0.44 -1.39
C ASP A 212 -18.59 0.02 -1.24
N ASN A 213 -18.00 0.26 -0.06
CA ASN A 213 -16.62 -0.12 0.24
C ASN A 213 -16.43 -1.64 0.23
N LEU A 214 -17.38 -2.42 0.74
CA LEU A 214 -17.31 -3.89 0.69
C LEU A 214 -17.39 -4.42 -0.74
N VAL A 215 -18.26 -3.85 -1.58
CA VAL A 215 -18.36 -4.22 -3.00
C VAL A 215 -17.08 -3.89 -3.74
N LEU A 216 -16.51 -2.71 -3.52
CA LEU A 216 -15.25 -2.29 -4.13
C LEU A 216 -14.07 -3.15 -3.65
N ASP A 217 -13.99 -3.49 -2.37
CA ASP A 217 -12.94 -4.38 -1.86
C ASP A 217 -13.04 -5.79 -2.48
N ILE A 218 -14.25 -6.33 -2.65
CA ILE A 218 -14.45 -7.61 -3.36
C ILE A 218 -14.02 -7.49 -4.83
N LEU A 219 -14.39 -6.41 -5.53
CA LEU A 219 -13.98 -6.17 -6.91
C LEU A 219 -12.45 -6.04 -7.02
N PHE A 220 -11.80 -5.37 -6.07
CA PHE A 220 -10.35 -5.28 -6.00
C PHE A 220 -9.71 -6.67 -5.91
N LEU A 221 -10.17 -7.52 -4.99
CA LEU A 221 -9.66 -8.89 -4.85
C LEU A 221 -9.87 -9.72 -6.13
N ILE A 222 -10.98 -9.52 -6.85
CA ILE A 222 -11.25 -10.22 -8.12
C ILE A 222 -10.23 -9.84 -9.19
N TYR A 223 -9.89 -8.56 -9.31
CA TYR A 223 -9.01 -8.06 -10.35
C TYR A 223 -7.52 -8.21 -10.02
N TYR A 224 -7.12 -7.88 -8.79
CA TYR A 224 -5.73 -7.96 -8.33
C TYR A 224 -5.16 -9.38 -8.47
N GLU A 225 -5.99 -10.40 -8.24
CA GLU A 225 -5.55 -11.81 -8.24
C GLU A 225 -5.84 -12.50 -9.57
N SER A 226 -6.22 -11.71 -10.59
CA SER A 226 -6.50 -12.19 -11.94
C SER A 226 -7.54 -13.31 -12.01
N PHE A 227 -8.48 -13.38 -11.06
CA PHE A 227 -9.62 -14.31 -11.14
C PHE A 227 -10.51 -13.98 -12.35
N CYS A 228 -10.53 -12.71 -12.75
CA CYS A 228 -11.20 -12.22 -13.95
C CYS A 228 -10.36 -11.17 -14.67
N SER A 229 -10.34 -11.21 -16.00
CA SER A 229 -9.74 -10.13 -16.82
C SER A 229 -10.71 -8.96 -16.97
N CYS A 230 -10.24 -7.75 -16.71
CA CYS A 230 -10.98 -6.51 -16.99
C CYS A 230 -10.82 -6.13 -18.47
N ASN A 231 -11.87 -6.33 -19.27
CA ASN A 231 -11.86 -5.91 -20.67
C ASN A 231 -12.22 -4.41 -20.82
N GLY A 232 -12.07 -3.87 -22.03
CA GLY A 232 -12.34 -2.45 -22.27
C GLY A 232 -13.76 -2.00 -21.90
N GLU A 233 -14.78 -2.85 -22.13
CA GLU A 233 -16.16 -2.56 -21.75
C GLU A 233 -16.34 -2.40 -20.23
N LYS A 234 -15.82 -3.36 -19.45
CA LYS A 234 -15.86 -3.33 -17.98
C LYS A 234 -15.08 -2.16 -17.42
N TRP A 235 -13.88 -1.91 -17.96
CA TRP A 235 -13.03 -0.81 -17.53
C TRP A 235 -13.74 0.55 -17.73
N LYS A 236 -14.33 0.77 -18.91
CA LYS A 236 -15.12 1.99 -19.19
C LYS A 236 -16.31 2.14 -18.25
N LYS A 237 -17.00 1.03 -17.91
CA LYS A 237 -18.09 1.05 -16.94
C LYS A 237 -17.61 1.48 -15.56
N LEU A 238 -16.51 0.92 -15.05
CA LEU A 238 -15.90 1.34 -13.78
C LEU A 238 -15.44 2.80 -13.80
N CYS A 239 -14.83 3.25 -14.90
CA CYS A 239 -14.38 4.62 -15.04
C CYS A 239 -15.57 5.61 -15.10
N SER A 240 -16.71 5.20 -15.68
CA SER A 240 -17.94 6.00 -15.65
C SER A 240 -18.50 6.15 -14.23
N PHE A 241 -18.41 5.11 -13.39
CA PHE A 241 -18.77 5.19 -11.98
C PHE A 241 -17.84 6.16 -11.25
N TYR A 242 -16.53 6.08 -11.49
CA TYR A 242 -15.55 6.97 -10.89
C TYR A 242 -15.83 8.43 -11.25
N LYS A 243 -16.04 8.73 -12.54
CA LYS A 243 -16.44 10.07 -12.99
C LYS A 243 -17.72 10.55 -12.31
N GLY A 244 -18.71 9.66 -12.17
CA GLY A 244 -19.98 9.94 -11.53
C GLY A 244 -19.86 10.23 -10.03
N ILE A 245 -18.93 9.57 -9.33
CA ILE A 245 -18.61 9.81 -7.91
C ILE A 245 -17.92 11.16 -7.71
N LEU A 246 -17.01 11.56 -8.60
CA LEU A 246 -16.27 12.81 -8.47
C LEU A 246 -17.14 14.05 -8.65
N TYR A 247 -17.98 14.08 -9.69
CA TYR A 247 -18.74 15.30 -10.07
C TYR A 247 -20.17 15.03 -10.57
N GLY A 248 -20.59 13.77 -10.59
CA GLY A 248 -21.85 13.36 -11.16
C GLY A 248 -23.01 13.25 -10.17
N PRO A 249 -24.13 12.61 -10.61
CA PRO A 249 -25.31 12.42 -9.77
C PRO A 249 -25.04 11.53 -8.54
N TYR A 250 -23.93 10.78 -8.57
CA TYR A 250 -23.47 9.86 -7.53
C TYR A 250 -22.53 10.52 -6.50
N SER A 251 -22.45 11.85 -6.49
CA SER A 251 -21.53 12.54 -5.59
C SER A 251 -21.79 12.16 -4.13
N PHE A 252 -20.82 11.49 -3.52
CA PHE A 252 -20.85 11.15 -2.09
C PHE A 252 -20.89 12.39 -1.18
N ALA A 253 -20.67 13.59 -1.70
CA ALA A 253 -20.92 14.84 -0.98
C ALA A 253 -22.35 14.91 -0.42
N ARG A 254 -23.31 14.22 -1.06
CA ARG A 254 -24.70 14.11 -0.59
C ARG A 254 -24.87 13.19 0.63
N LEU A 255 -23.92 12.26 0.85
CA LEU A 255 -23.90 11.30 1.95
C LEU A 255 -22.91 11.69 3.07
N ALA A 256 -22.20 12.81 2.93
CA ALA A 256 -21.21 13.32 3.89
C ALA A 256 -21.86 13.93 5.15
N VAL A 257 -22.67 13.14 5.84
CA VAL A 257 -23.47 13.57 7.00
C VAL A 257 -22.76 13.37 8.35
N SER A 258 -21.80 12.46 8.40
CA SER A 258 -20.99 12.15 9.57
C SER A 258 -19.50 12.07 9.21
N THR A 259 -18.64 12.04 10.22
CA THR A 259 -17.19 11.83 10.04
C THR A 259 -16.87 10.47 9.44
N GLU A 260 -17.63 9.45 9.85
CA GLU A 260 -17.54 8.07 9.39
C GLU A 260 -17.97 7.95 7.93
N ALA A 261 -19.05 8.65 7.54
CA ALA A 261 -19.49 8.72 6.16
C ALA A 261 -18.50 9.47 5.25
N LEU A 262 -17.90 10.56 5.73
CA LEU A 262 -16.85 11.28 5.01
C LEU A 262 -15.63 10.38 4.76
N HIS A 263 -15.18 9.65 5.77
CA HIS A 263 -14.07 8.71 5.65
C HIS A 263 -14.40 7.57 4.68
N SER A 264 -15.57 6.94 4.82
CA SER A 264 -16.01 5.84 3.96
C SER A 264 -16.19 6.27 2.49
N SER A 265 -16.67 7.49 2.26
CA SER A 265 -16.74 8.11 0.92
C SER A 265 -15.36 8.27 0.28
N TYR A 266 -14.40 8.79 1.04
CA TYR A 266 -13.01 8.91 0.57
C TYR A 266 -12.41 7.54 0.26
N ASN A 267 -12.65 6.54 1.11
CA ASN A 267 -12.18 5.18 0.91
C ASN A 267 -12.72 4.56 -0.38
N ALA A 268 -14.02 4.70 -0.64
CA ALA A 268 -14.64 4.21 -1.86
C ALA A 268 -14.03 4.87 -3.12
N LYS A 269 -13.76 6.18 -3.07
CA LYS A 269 -13.07 6.90 -4.18
C LYS A 269 -11.68 6.31 -4.44
N VAL A 270 -10.89 6.11 -3.39
CA VAL A 270 -9.52 5.59 -3.50
C VAL A 270 -9.50 4.15 -3.96
N GLN A 271 -10.37 3.29 -3.42
CA GLN A 271 -10.49 1.89 -3.85
C GLN A 271 -10.81 1.79 -5.34
N LEU A 272 -11.79 2.54 -5.83
CA LEU A 272 -12.14 2.53 -7.25
C LEU A 272 -11.01 3.08 -8.13
N LEU A 273 -10.30 4.11 -7.68
CA LEU A 273 -9.09 4.60 -8.36
C LEU A 273 -8.03 3.50 -8.47
N LEU A 274 -7.72 2.80 -7.38
CA LEU A 274 -6.72 1.74 -7.37
C LEU A 274 -7.13 0.54 -8.24
N ILE A 275 -8.42 0.19 -8.27
CA ILE A 275 -8.95 -0.83 -9.20
C ILE A 275 -8.73 -0.39 -10.65
N LEU A 276 -8.99 0.88 -10.99
CA LEU A 276 -8.80 1.39 -12.35
C LEU A 276 -7.31 1.35 -12.76
N ILE A 277 -6.40 1.70 -11.85
CA ILE A 277 -4.95 1.63 -12.08
C ILE A 277 -4.48 0.19 -12.24
N GLU A 278 -4.90 -0.70 -11.36
CA GLU A 278 -4.56 -2.13 -11.40
C GLU A 278 -5.02 -2.77 -12.72
N THR A 279 -6.24 -2.46 -13.13
CA THR A 279 -6.83 -3.03 -14.36
C THR A 279 -6.25 -2.45 -15.67
N LEU A 280 -5.41 -1.41 -15.62
CA LEU A 280 -4.55 -1.04 -16.75
C LEU A 280 -3.45 -2.08 -17.01
N ASN A 281 -3.16 -2.92 -16.02
CA ASN A 281 -2.19 -4.01 -16.08
C ASN A 281 -0.80 -3.53 -16.52
N LEU A 282 -0.31 -2.51 -15.81
CA LEU A 282 1.00 -1.89 -16.05
C LEU A 282 2.14 -2.89 -15.85
N GLU A 283 1.94 -3.92 -15.02
CA GLU A 283 2.88 -5.03 -14.83
C GLU A 283 3.12 -5.77 -16.16
N ASN A 284 2.07 -6.26 -16.82
CA ASN A 284 2.24 -6.94 -18.11
C ASN A 284 2.83 -6.02 -19.18
N LEU A 285 2.49 -4.72 -19.17
CA LEU A 285 3.10 -3.78 -20.09
C LEU A 285 4.59 -3.57 -19.83
N LEU A 286 5.02 -3.48 -18.57
CA LEU A 286 6.44 -3.43 -18.21
C LEU A 286 7.18 -4.68 -18.69
N GLN A 287 6.60 -5.86 -18.51
CA GLN A 287 7.16 -7.11 -19.03
C GLN A 287 7.29 -7.07 -20.55
N MET A 288 6.26 -6.60 -21.26
CA MET A 288 6.28 -6.50 -22.72
C MET A 288 7.35 -5.52 -23.22
N VAL A 289 7.59 -4.41 -22.51
CA VAL A 289 8.68 -3.47 -22.82
C VAL A 289 10.03 -4.15 -22.59
N HIS A 290 10.19 -4.86 -21.48
CA HIS A 290 11.42 -5.60 -21.17
C HIS A 290 11.74 -6.69 -22.20
N ASP A 291 10.73 -7.43 -22.65
CA ASP A 291 10.87 -8.55 -23.59
C ASP A 291 10.78 -8.13 -25.07
N GLU A 292 10.62 -6.82 -25.34
CA GLU A 292 10.42 -6.27 -26.69
C GLU A 292 9.26 -6.93 -27.46
N ILE A 293 8.14 -7.21 -26.78
CA ILE A 293 6.96 -7.86 -27.37
C ILE A 293 6.02 -6.81 -27.97
N PRO A 294 5.64 -6.89 -29.26
CA PRO A 294 4.68 -5.97 -29.86
C PRO A 294 3.31 -6.00 -29.18
N PHE A 295 2.62 -4.86 -29.13
CA PHE A 295 1.33 -4.71 -28.46
C PHE A 295 0.28 -5.76 -28.89
N ARG A 296 0.19 -6.07 -30.19
CA ARG A 296 -0.77 -7.04 -30.74
C ARG A 296 -0.48 -8.51 -30.40
N GLN A 297 0.74 -8.82 -29.96
CA GLN A 297 1.19 -10.18 -29.66
C GLN A 297 1.31 -10.44 -28.17
N GLY A 298 1.34 -9.38 -27.36
CA GLY A 298 1.44 -9.49 -25.90
C GLY A 298 0.11 -9.85 -25.22
N PRO A 299 0.16 -10.18 -23.92
CA PRO A 299 -1.01 -10.60 -23.13
C PRO A 299 -1.98 -9.46 -22.77
N SER A 300 -2.01 -8.36 -23.54
CA SER A 300 -2.90 -7.24 -23.24
C SER A 300 -4.37 -7.61 -23.45
N VAL A 301 -5.21 -7.23 -22.48
CA VAL A 301 -6.67 -7.44 -22.55
C VAL A 301 -7.32 -6.40 -23.46
N PHE A 302 -6.68 -5.25 -23.70
CA PHE A 302 -7.25 -4.15 -24.47
C PHE A 302 -6.88 -4.24 -25.96
N SER A 303 -7.88 -4.06 -26.81
CA SER A 303 -7.68 -3.80 -28.23
C SER A 303 -7.31 -2.34 -28.49
N LEU A 304 -6.80 -2.02 -29.69
CA LEU A 304 -6.56 -0.63 -30.08
C LEU A 304 -7.84 0.22 -30.11
N ALA A 305 -9.00 -0.41 -30.39
CA ALA A 305 -10.30 0.27 -30.32
C ALA A 305 -10.68 0.59 -28.88
N ASP A 306 -10.38 -0.31 -27.93
CA ASP A 306 -10.59 -0.03 -26.51
C ASP A 306 -9.73 1.16 -26.05
N VAL A 307 -8.44 1.20 -26.48
CA VAL A 307 -7.55 2.32 -26.16
C VAL A 307 -8.10 3.65 -26.68
N GLN A 308 -8.63 3.68 -27.91
CA GLN A 308 -9.29 4.86 -28.48
C GLN A 308 -10.48 5.34 -27.64
N GLU A 309 -11.34 4.42 -27.25
CA GLU A 309 -12.56 4.75 -26.50
C GLU A 309 -12.25 5.14 -25.05
N ILE A 310 -11.24 4.52 -24.43
CA ILE A 310 -10.73 4.89 -23.11
C ILE A 310 -10.10 6.27 -23.14
N ASP A 311 -9.30 6.59 -24.18
CA ASP A 311 -8.71 7.91 -24.33
C ASP A 311 -9.78 9.01 -24.44
N ALA A 312 -10.83 8.77 -25.24
CA ALA A 312 -11.96 9.68 -25.34
C ALA A 312 -12.66 9.88 -23.98
N LEU A 313 -12.75 8.84 -23.15
CA LEU A 313 -13.31 8.93 -21.81
C LEU A 313 -12.39 9.72 -20.87
N ILE A 314 -11.08 9.46 -20.87
CA ILE A 314 -10.10 10.12 -20.00
C ILE A 314 -9.94 11.60 -20.37
N SER A 315 -9.95 11.94 -21.66
CA SER A 315 -9.91 13.34 -22.14
C SER A 315 -11.10 14.18 -21.64
N SER A 316 -12.17 13.54 -21.18
CA SER A 316 -13.36 14.21 -20.66
C SER A 316 -13.30 14.55 -19.17
N PHE A 317 -12.21 14.22 -18.48
CA PHE A 317 -11.94 14.66 -17.12
C PHE A 317 -11.29 16.05 -17.16
N ASP A 318 -11.88 17.00 -16.43
CA ASP A 318 -11.28 18.30 -16.22
C ASP A 318 -10.45 18.25 -14.94
N THR A 319 -9.12 18.11 -15.05
CA THR A 319 -8.24 18.02 -13.87
C THR A 319 -8.06 19.35 -13.14
N LEU A 320 -8.43 20.49 -13.75
CA LEU A 320 -8.41 21.80 -13.10
C LEU A 320 -9.57 21.91 -12.11
N GLU A 321 -10.74 21.42 -12.48
CA GLU A 321 -11.91 21.34 -11.60
C GLU A 321 -11.89 20.10 -10.70
N MET A 322 -11.36 18.98 -11.18
CA MET A 322 -11.35 17.67 -10.52
C MET A 322 -9.92 17.19 -10.24
N LYS A 323 -9.25 17.83 -9.29
CA LYS A 323 -7.87 17.44 -8.91
C LYS A 323 -7.75 15.96 -8.49
N GLU A 324 -8.80 15.41 -7.89
CA GLU A 324 -8.90 14.01 -7.49
C GLU A 324 -8.77 13.03 -8.67
N ALA A 325 -9.06 13.45 -9.92
CA ALA A 325 -8.89 12.63 -11.11
C ALA A 325 -7.44 12.56 -11.62
N GLY A 326 -6.56 13.45 -11.15
CA GLY A 326 -5.17 13.56 -11.58
C GLY A 326 -4.40 12.23 -11.56
N PRO A 327 -4.43 11.44 -10.46
CA PRO A 327 -3.79 10.13 -10.38
C PRO A 327 -4.18 9.16 -11.51
N LEU A 328 -5.46 9.15 -11.90
CA LEU A 328 -5.95 8.31 -12.99
C LEU A 328 -5.42 8.80 -14.35
N VAL A 329 -5.46 10.12 -14.58
CA VAL A 329 -4.92 10.75 -15.79
C VAL A 329 -3.42 10.49 -15.93
N LEU A 330 -2.67 10.57 -14.83
CA LEU A 330 -1.24 10.24 -14.81
C LEU A 330 -1.00 8.77 -15.16
N SER A 331 -1.79 7.87 -14.59
CA SER A 331 -1.71 6.43 -14.87
C SER A 331 -2.01 6.10 -16.32
N TRP A 332 -2.98 6.80 -16.93
CA TRP A 332 -3.27 6.71 -18.36
C TRP A 332 -2.09 7.22 -19.21
N ALA A 333 -1.49 8.35 -18.84
CA ALA A 333 -0.33 8.88 -19.55
C ALA A 333 0.87 7.91 -19.52
N VAL A 334 1.11 7.25 -18.39
CA VAL A 334 2.13 6.20 -18.23
C VAL A 334 1.81 4.99 -19.14
N PHE A 335 0.58 4.51 -19.11
CA PHE A 335 0.12 3.41 -19.98
C PHE A 335 0.36 3.72 -21.47
N LEU A 336 -0.01 4.92 -21.92
CA LEU A 336 0.21 5.39 -23.29
C LEU A 336 1.69 5.47 -23.65
N CYS A 337 2.54 5.93 -22.72
CA CYS A 337 3.99 6.02 -22.92
C CYS A 337 4.63 4.64 -23.13
N LEU A 338 4.27 3.66 -22.29
CA LEU A 338 4.78 2.30 -22.38
C LEU A 338 4.35 1.64 -23.69
N ILE A 339 3.07 1.76 -24.08
CA ILE A 339 2.61 1.25 -25.39
C ILE A 339 3.36 1.93 -26.53
N SER A 340 3.54 3.25 -26.42
CA SER A 340 4.33 4.04 -27.36
C SER A 340 5.82 3.77 -27.28
N SER A 341 6.28 2.82 -26.44
CA SER A 341 7.66 2.33 -26.34
C SER A 341 7.86 0.95 -26.99
N LEU A 342 6.80 0.13 -27.15
CA LEU A 342 6.82 -1.22 -27.73
C LEU A 342 7.12 -1.30 -29.24
N PRO A 343 7.80 -2.32 -29.76
CA PRO A 343 8.13 -2.42 -31.19
C PRO A 343 6.89 -2.56 -32.10
N GLY A 344 7.02 -2.12 -33.37
CA GLY A 344 5.96 -2.23 -34.39
C GLY A 344 4.94 -1.08 -34.40
N LYS A 345 5.32 0.10 -33.90
CA LYS A 345 4.45 1.30 -33.83
C LYS A 345 4.17 1.95 -35.18
N GLU A 346 5.08 1.77 -36.13
CA GLU A 346 5.05 2.41 -37.46
C GLU A 346 3.78 2.06 -38.26
N ASP A 347 3.09 0.97 -37.91
CA ASP A 347 1.84 0.54 -38.54
C ASP A 347 0.58 1.19 -37.94
N ASN A 348 0.67 1.99 -36.87
CA ASN A 348 -0.49 2.52 -36.14
C ASN A 348 -0.39 4.03 -35.87
N ASN A 349 -0.75 4.86 -36.86
CA ASN A 349 -0.71 6.33 -36.76
C ASN A 349 -1.45 6.92 -35.54
N PHE A 350 -2.55 6.30 -35.11
CA PHE A 350 -3.39 6.82 -34.02
C PHE A 350 -2.64 6.96 -32.68
N LEU A 351 -1.81 5.98 -32.30
CA LEU A 351 -1.10 6.04 -31.01
C LEU A 351 -0.08 7.18 -30.98
N MET A 352 0.47 7.57 -32.14
CA MET A 352 1.38 8.71 -32.25
C MET A 352 0.65 10.07 -32.18
N GLU A 353 -0.67 10.09 -32.36
CA GLU A 353 -1.48 11.32 -32.30
C GLU A 353 -1.91 11.68 -30.87
N ILE A 354 -1.89 10.73 -29.92
CA ILE A 354 -2.28 10.99 -28.54
C ILE A 354 -1.15 11.74 -27.81
N ASP A 355 -1.48 12.93 -27.29
CA ASP A 355 -0.56 13.74 -26.50
C ASP A 355 -0.46 13.27 -25.04
N HIS A 356 0.24 12.15 -24.83
CA HIS A 356 0.52 11.65 -23.48
C HIS A 356 1.28 12.66 -22.60
N VAL A 357 2.12 13.55 -23.17
CA VAL A 357 2.84 14.60 -22.43
C VAL A 357 1.85 15.67 -21.94
N GLY A 358 0.83 15.98 -22.73
CA GLY A 358 -0.29 16.83 -22.34
C GLY A 358 -0.99 16.32 -21.09
N TYR A 359 -1.27 15.02 -21.01
CA TYR A 359 -1.85 14.39 -19.81
C TYR A 359 -0.92 14.43 -18.60
N VAL A 360 0.39 14.20 -18.78
CA VAL A 360 1.37 14.37 -17.69
C VAL A 360 1.31 15.79 -17.13
N ARG A 361 1.37 16.81 -18.00
CA ARG A 361 1.29 18.21 -17.55
C ARG A 361 0.01 18.48 -16.75
N GLN A 362 -1.15 18.03 -17.25
CA GLN A 362 -2.44 18.16 -16.55
C GLN A 362 -2.43 17.47 -15.18
N ALA A 363 -1.84 16.29 -15.08
CA ALA A 363 -1.72 15.54 -13.84
C ALA A 363 -0.78 16.21 -12.83
N PHE A 364 0.32 16.81 -13.29
CA PHE A 364 1.23 17.58 -12.42
C PHE A 364 0.58 18.88 -11.93
N GLU A 365 -0.18 19.59 -12.79
CA GLU A 365 -0.99 20.74 -12.38
C GLU A 365 -2.03 20.37 -11.31
N ALA A 366 -2.56 19.15 -11.37
CA ALA A 366 -3.45 18.58 -10.35
C ALA A 366 -2.72 18.01 -9.11
N ALA A 367 -1.39 18.09 -9.04
CA ALA A 367 -0.56 17.57 -7.95
C ALA A 367 -0.72 16.05 -7.69
N SER A 368 -0.87 15.26 -8.75
CA SER A 368 -1.22 13.83 -8.67
C SER A 368 -0.28 12.98 -7.80
N LEU A 369 1.02 13.27 -7.80
CA LEU A 369 1.99 12.57 -6.93
C LEU A 369 1.75 12.88 -5.44
N ASN A 370 1.34 14.10 -5.10
CA ASN A 370 0.95 14.44 -3.72
C ASN A 370 -0.33 13.69 -3.33
N CYS A 371 -1.29 13.56 -4.24
CA CYS A 371 -2.48 12.74 -3.98
C CYS A 371 -2.13 11.29 -3.69
N PHE A 372 -1.17 10.67 -4.40
CA PHE A 372 -0.70 9.32 -4.06
C PHE A 372 -0.04 9.25 -2.67
N LEU A 373 0.71 10.28 -2.28
CA LEU A 373 1.29 10.35 -0.94
C LEU A 373 0.20 10.50 0.14
N GLU A 374 -0.80 11.35 -0.08
CA GLU A 374 -1.97 11.51 0.80
C GLU A 374 -2.75 10.21 0.95
N ILE A 375 -2.94 9.47 -0.14
CA ILE A 375 -3.54 8.13 -0.14
C ILE A 375 -2.75 7.19 0.76
N LEU A 376 -1.43 7.12 0.64
CA LEU A 376 -0.57 6.26 1.47
C LEU A 376 -0.58 6.64 2.96
N HIS A 377 -0.87 7.89 3.30
CA HIS A 377 -0.96 8.36 4.69
C HIS A 377 -2.38 8.23 5.29
N SER A 378 -3.37 7.94 4.45
CA SER A 378 -4.76 7.76 4.86
C SER A 378 -4.98 6.51 5.71
N ASP A 379 -6.09 6.47 6.43
CA ASP A 379 -6.40 5.37 7.35
C ASP A 379 -6.82 4.07 6.61
N ILE A 380 -7.05 4.13 5.29
CA ILE A 380 -7.23 2.97 4.40
C ILE A 380 -6.10 1.94 4.57
N PHE A 381 -4.88 2.43 4.84
CA PHE A 381 -3.68 1.61 5.01
C PHE A 381 -3.37 1.28 6.48
N LYS A 382 -4.25 1.64 7.43
CA LYS A 382 -4.04 1.41 8.88
C LYS A 382 -5.02 0.40 9.48
N GLU A 383 -6.23 0.26 8.93
CA GLU A 383 -7.23 -0.67 9.44
C GLU A 383 -6.96 -2.11 8.96
N SER A 384 -6.69 -2.99 9.92
CA SER A 384 -6.07 -4.32 9.77
C SER A 384 -6.89 -5.40 9.06
N ASP A 385 -8.03 -5.05 8.45
CA ASP A 385 -8.92 -6.03 7.85
C ASP A 385 -8.74 -6.14 6.32
N GLY A 386 -7.99 -5.25 5.66
CA GLY A 386 -7.86 -5.11 4.20
C GLY A 386 -6.60 -5.70 3.54
N SER A 387 -6.61 -5.79 2.20
CA SER A 387 -5.45 -6.13 1.35
C SER A 387 -4.47 -4.96 1.20
N ILE A 388 -3.99 -4.41 2.33
CA ILE A 388 -3.06 -3.26 2.38
C ILE A 388 -1.84 -3.48 1.50
N ALA A 389 -1.25 -4.68 1.57
CA ALA A 389 -0.12 -5.08 0.73
C ALA A 389 -0.47 -5.07 -0.77
N GLY A 390 -1.71 -5.42 -1.13
CA GLY A 390 -2.20 -5.37 -2.51
C GLY A 390 -2.27 -3.94 -3.03
N TYR A 391 -2.87 -3.01 -2.29
CA TYR A 391 -2.91 -1.60 -2.66
C TYR A 391 -1.51 -0.98 -2.78
N ARG A 392 -0.59 -1.33 -1.86
CA ARG A 392 0.82 -0.93 -1.94
C ARG A 392 1.51 -1.51 -3.18
N SER A 393 1.20 -2.75 -3.55
CA SER A 393 1.70 -3.38 -4.77
C SER A 393 1.23 -2.65 -6.04
N VAL A 394 -0.05 -2.25 -6.14
CA VAL A 394 -0.56 -1.45 -7.26
C VAL A 394 0.21 -0.15 -7.41
N LEU A 395 0.40 0.57 -6.30
CA LEU A 395 1.15 1.85 -6.30
C LEU A 395 2.63 1.65 -6.63
N ARG A 396 3.24 0.55 -6.16
CA ARG A 396 4.61 0.15 -6.53
C ARG A 396 4.72 -0.05 -8.03
N THR A 397 3.82 -0.84 -8.62
CA THR A 397 3.81 -1.13 -10.06
C THR A 397 3.59 0.12 -10.87
N PHE A 398 2.64 0.98 -10.47
CA PHE A 398 2.43 2.29 -11.10
C PHE A 398 3.70 3.14 -11.04
N LEU A 399 4.34 3.27 -9.87
CA LEU A 399 5.48 4.15 -9.72
C LEU A 399 6.69 3.62 -10.50
N SER A 400 6.88 2.31 -10.55
CA SER A 400 7.89 1.71 -11.41
C SER A 400 7.64 1.99 -12.89
N ALA A 401 6.40 1.82 -13.35
CA ALA A 401 5.98 2.14 -14.71
C ALA A 401 6.19 3.63 -15.04
N PHE A 402 5.93 4.52 -14.09
CA PHE A 402 6.19 5.95 -14.21
C PHE A 402 7.68 6.23 -14.39
N ILE A 403 8.54 5.64 -13.57
CA ILE A 403 10.02 5.77 -13.67
C ILE A 403 10.55 5.22 -15.00
N ALA A 404 9.99 4.11 -15.47
CA ALA A 404 10.35 3.52 -16.76
C ALA A 404 9.94 4.40 -17.95
N SER A 405 8.79 5.08 -17.83
CA SER A 405 8.22 5.90 -18.90
C SER A 405 8.88 7.28 -19.01
N TYR A 406 9.23 7.87 -17.88
CA TYR A 406 9.72 9.24 -17.81
C TYR A 406 11.07 9.26 -17.08
N GLU A 407 12.11 9.73 -17.77
CA GLU A 407 13.43 9.90 -17.17
C GLU A 407 13.34 10.86 -15.97
N ILE A 408 13.60 10.34 -14.76
CA ILE A 408 13.68 11.19 -13.58
C ILE A 408 14.94 12.05 -13.69
N ASN A 409 14.76 13.34 -13.95
CA ASN A 409 15.89 14.25 -14.04
C ASN A 409 16.49 14.52 -12.64
N LEU A 410 17.64 13.90 -12.35
CA LEU A 410 18.42 14.10 -11.12
C LEU A 410 19.11 15.49 -11.04
N GLN A 411 18.88 16.41 -11.99
CA GLN A 411 19.51 17.74 -12.01
C GLN A 411 18.62 18.87 -11.49
N MET A 412 17.29 18.73 -11.54
CA MET A 412 16.40 19.82 -11.15
C MET A 412 16.31 19.97 -9.63
N GLU A 413 16.25 21.21 -9.14
CA GLU A 413 15.80 21.57 -7.78
C GLU A 413 14.29 21.30 -7.57
N ASP A 414 13.69 20.44 -8.41
CA ASP A 414 12.27 20.13 -8.40
C ASP A 414 12.01 19.03 -7.36
N ASP A 415 11.09 19.30 -6.44
CA ASP A 415 10.73 18.41 -5.32
C ASP A 415 10.16 17.05 -5.78
N THR A 416 9.98 16.86 -7.09
CA THR A 416 9.51 15.61 -7.71
C THR A 416 10.32 14.38 -7.30
N LEU A 417 11.66 14.43 -7.32
CA LEU A 417 12.49 13.28 -6.89
C LEU A 417 12.23 12.94 -5.42
N ASN A 418 12.18 13.97 -4.55
CA ASN A 418 11.87 13.78 -3.14
C ASN A 418 10.50 13.14 -2.99
N LEU A 419 9.48 13.64 -3.69
CA LEU A 419 8.13 13.11 -3.65
C LEU A 419 8.05 11.65 -4.11
N ILE A 420 8.77 11.26 -5.17
CA ILE A 420 8.89 9.86 -5.61
C ILE A 420 9.51 9.01 -4.50
N LEU A 421 10.59 9.47 -3.87
CA LEU A 421 11.23 8.77 -2.76
C LEU A 421 10.33 8.67 -1.53
N ASP A 422 9.56 9.71 -1.22
CA ASP A 422 8.56 9.73 -0.15
C ASP A 422 7.51 8.64 -0.40
N ILE A 423 6.98 8.55 -1.62
CA ILE A 423 6.00 7.52 -2.01
C ILE A 423 6.62 6.13 -1.90
N LEU A 424 7.80 5.88 -2.50
CA LEU A 424 8.51 4.60 -2.42
C LEU A 424 8.75 4.18 -0.97
N CYS A 425 9.22 5.11 -0.12
CA CYS A 425 9.47 4.83 1.28
C CYS A 425 8.20 4.41 2.01
N ASN A 426 7.05 5.01 1.72
CA ASN A 426 5.77 4.65 2.34
C ASN A 426 5.19 3.34 1.78
N ILE A 427 5.53 2.95 0.55
CA ILE A 427 5.16 1.67 -0.06
C ILE A 427 5.91 0.51 0.61
N TYR A 428 7.25 0.61 0.73
CA TYR A 428 8.06 -0.50 1.23
C TYR A 428 8.13 -0.58 2.77
N ARG A 429 8.00 0.55 3.47
CA ARG A 429 8.09 0.56 4.94
C ARG A 429 6.93 -0.21 5.57
N GLY A 430 7.28 -1.17 6.41
CA GLY A 430 6.39 -2.15 7.04
C GLY A 430 6.07 -3.39 6.18
N GLU A 431 6.52 -3.46 4.93
CA GLU A 431 6.14 -4.53 3.99
C GLU A 431 7.33 -5.43 3.60
N GLU A 432 7.55 -6.50 4.38
CA GLU A 432 8.62 -7.47 4.11
C GLU A 432 8.46 -8.15 2.75
N SER A 433 7.22 -8.52 2.35
CA SER A 433 6.96 -9.19 1.07
C SER A 433 7.37 -8.35 -0.14
N LEU A 434 7.07 -7.05 -0.13
CA LEU A 434 7.47 -6.13 -1.20
C LEU A 434 8.98 -5.89 -1.19
N CYS A 435 9.61 -5.80 -0.01
CA CYS A 435 11.07 -5.70 0.09
C CYS A 435 11.76 -6.96 -0.47
N MET A 436 11.21 -8.15 -0.23
CA MET A 436 11.72 -9.40 -0.82
C MET A 436 11.64 -9.36 -2.35
N GLN A 437 10.51 -8.94 -2.93
CA GLN A 437 10.35 -8.82 -4.38
C GLN A 437 11.31 -7.79 -4.99
N PHE A 438 11.55 -6.67 -4.30
CA PHE A 438 12.49 -5.65 -4.77
C PHE A 438 13.90 -6.20 -4.98
N TRP A 439 14.40 -6.97 -4.01
CA TRP A 439 15.74 -7.55 -4.04
C TRP A 439 15.84 -8.81 -4.91
N ASP A 440 14.71 -9.37 -5.34
CA ASP A 440 14.67 -10.42 -6.35
C ASP A 440 15.08 -9.85 -7.72
N ARG A 441 16.13 -10.43 -8.29
CA ARG A 441 16.68 -10.01 -9.59
C ARG A 441 15.74 -10.37 -10.74
N GLU A 442 14.86 -11.34 -10.55
CA GLU A 442 13.88 -11.76 -11.55
C GLU A 442 12.66 -10.83 -11.60
N SER A 443 12.43 -10.01 -10.56
CA SER A 443 11.36 -9.00 -10.56
C SER A 443 11.66 -7.90 -11.57
N PHE A 444 11.07 -7.97 -12.76
CA PHE A 444 11.14 -6.90 -13.75
C PHE A 444 10.38 -5.64 -13.30
N VAL A 445 9.30 -5.80 -12.51
CA VAL A 445 8.52 -4.69 -11.95
C VAL A 445 9.42 -3.78 -11.12
N ASP A 446 10.34 -4.30 -10.32
CA ASP A 446 11.23 -3.47 -9.51
C ASP A 446 12.47 -2.97 -10.28
N GLY A 447 12.66 -3.38 -11.54
CA GLY A 447 13.80 -3.00 -12.38
C GLY A 447 14.05 -1.49 -12.48
N PRO A 448 13.04 -0.68 -12.86
CA PRO A 448 13.15 0.78 -12.90
C PRO A 448 13.49 1.40 -11.54
N ILE A 449 12.90 0.92 -10.45
CA ILE A 449 13.18 1.40 -9.07
C ILE A 449 14.62 1.03 -8.67
N ARG A 450 15.10 -0.16 -9.01
CA ARG A 450 16.50 -0.56 -8.79
C ARG A 450 17.47 0.28 -9.61
N CYS A 451 17.11 0.68 -10.84
CA CYS A 451 17.92 1.61 -11.63
C CYS A 451 18.03 2.97 -10.92
N LEU A 452 16.93 3.48 -10.36
CA LEU A 452 16.95 4.69 -9.53
C LEU A 452 17.87 4.52 -8.31
N LEU A 453 17.78 3.40 -7.59
CA LEU A 453 18.66 3.11 -6.46
C LEU A 453 20.15 3.08 -6.89
N CYS A 454 20.46 2.45 -8.02
CA CYS A 454 21.82 2.40 -8.56
C CYS A 454 22.31 3.78 -9.00
N ASN A 455 21.43 4.66 -9.50
CA ASN A 455 21.80 6.04 -9.82
C ASN A 455 22.10 6.86 -8.55
N LEU A 456 21.34 6.65 -7.46
CA LEU A 456 21.61 7.29 -6.17
C LEU A 456 22.93 6.81 -5.55
N GLU A 457 23.20 5.50 -5.61
CA GLU A 457 24.50 4.94 -5.23
C GLU A 457 25.61 5.47 -6.16
N GLY A 458 25.29 5.63 -7.45
CA GLY A 458 26.02 6.37 -8.49
C GLY A 458 26.69 7.62 -7.96
N GLU A 459 25.91 8.50 -7.33
CA GLU A 459 26.33 9.80 -6.82
C GLU A 459 26.81 9.79 -5.36
N PHE A 460 26.88 8.63 -4.69
CA PHE A 460 27.34 8.54 -3.30
C PHE A 460 28.81 8.99 -3.16
N PRO A 461 29.16 9.86 -2.19
CA PRO A 461 28.40 10.29 -1.02
C PRO A 461 27.77 11.69 -1.12
N LEU A 462 27.45 12.19 -2.33
CA LEU A 462 26.76 13.47 -2.50
C LEU A 462 25.27 13.39 -2.17
N ARG A 463 24.58 12.34 -2.64
CA ARG A 463 23.14 12.08 -2.38
C ARG A 463 22.90 11.06 -1.27
N THR A 464 23.62 11.22 -0.16
CA THR A 464 23.54 10.27 0.97
C THR A 464 22.14 10.23 1.59
N LEU A 465 21.45 11.37 1.68
CA LEU A 465 20.12 11.45 2.31
C LEU A 465 19.12 10.58 1.55
N GLU A 466 19.02 10.78 0.24
CA GLU A 466 18.11 10.09 -0.66
C GLU A 466 18.42 8.58 -0.69
N LEU A 467 19.70 8.21 -0.81
CA LEU A 467 20.14 6.82 -0.84
C LEU A 467 19.80 6.08 0.47
N VAL A 468 20.20 6.65 1.61
CA VAL A 468 20.01 6.02 2.93
C VAL A 468 18.52 5.93 3.28
N ARG A 469 17.74 6.96 2.96
CA ARG A 469 16.30 6.97 3.18
C ARG A 469 15.60 5.83 2.44
N LEU A 470 15.91 5.66 1.14
CA LEU A 470 15.33 4.59 0.34
C LEU A 470 15.77 3.21 0.87
N LEU A 471 17.08 3.01 1.11
CA LEU A 471 17.60 1.74 1.65
C LEU A 471 17.01 1.38 3.02
N SER A 472 16.72 2.38 3.87
CA SER A 472 16.06 2.15 5.16
C SER A 472 14.65 1.59 4.99
N SER A 473 13.90 2.04 3.99
CA SER A 473 12.58 1.47 3.68
C SER A 473 12.65 0.06 3.08
N LEU A 474 13.73 -0.26 2.36
CA LEU A 474 13.94 -1.54 1.65
C LEU A 474 14.53 -2.65 2.53
N CYS A 475 14.64 -2.44 3.85
CA CYS A 475 15.25 -3.39 4.79
C CYS A 475 14.25 -4.12 5.69
N GLU A 476 12.95 -4.09 5.39
CA GLU A 476 11.95 -4.83 6.17
C GLU A 476 12.15 -6.35 6.01
N GLY A 477 12.57 -7.04 7.07
CA GLY A 477 12.80 -8.48 7.06
C GLY A 477 14.28 -8.89 7.11
N SER A 478 14.53 -10.15 7.48
CA SER A 478 15.91 -10.64 7.72
C SER A 478 16.75 -10.70 6.45
N TRP A 479 16.18 -11.13 5.33
CA TRP A 479 16.88 -11.24 4.04
C TRP A 479 17.03 -9.89 3.32
N PRO A 480 15.99 -9.02 3.26
CA PRO A 480 16.15 -7.67 2.71
C PRO A 480 17.19 -6.83 3.46
N ALA A 481 17.25 -6.93 4.80
CA ALA A 481 18.30 -6.30 5.59
C ALA A 481 19.71 -6.76 5.20
N GLU A 482 19.89 -8.06 4.94
CA GLU A 482 21.16 -8.61 4.45
C GLU A 482 21.50 -8.11 3.04
N CYS A 483 20.51 -8.00 2.16
CA CYS A 483 20.67 -7.46 0.82
C CYS A 483 21.12 -5.99 0.85
N VAL A 484 20.50 -5.16 1.69
CA VAL A 484 20.88 -3.76 1.90
C VAL A 484 22.31 -3.65 2.43
N TYR A 485 22.68 -4.45 3.43
CA TYR A 485 24.04 -4.46 3.94
C TYR A 485 25.05 -4.88 2.86
N SER A 486 24.76 -5.96 2.13
CA SER A 486 25.60 -6.47 1.03
C SER A 486 25.72 -5.46 -0.11
N PHE A 487 24.65 -4.72 -0.43
CA PHE A 487 24.65 -3.66 -1.44
C PHE A 487 25.59 -2.52 -1.06
N LEU A 488 25.52 -2.04 0.19
CA LEU A 488 26.39 -0.98 0.69
C LEU A 488 27.84 -1.44 0.89
N ASP A 489 28.04 -2.67 1.37
CA ASP A 489 29.39 -3.18 1.63
C ASP A 489 30.18 -3.43 0.33
N LYS A 490 29.46 -3.79 -0.75
CA LYS A 490 30.03 -4.06 -2.08
C LYS A 490 29.93 -2.87 -3.04
N SER A 491 29.61 -1.67 -2.56
CA SER A 491 29.54 -0.46 -3.39
C SER A 491 30.85 -0.21 -4.15
N VAL A 492 30.76 0.01 -5.46
CA VAL A 492 31.93 0.10 -6.34
C VAL A 492 32.24 1.56 -6.65
N GLY A 493 32.89 2.24 -5.72
CA GLY A 493 33.41 3.59 -5.96
C GLY A 493 32.83 4.67 -5.04
N LEU A 494 33.46 5.83 -5.09
CA LEU A 494 33.00 7.06 -4.44
C LEU A 494 32.97 8.16 -5.49
N SER A 495 31.99 9.05 -5.39
CA SER A 495 31.81 10.15 -6.32
C SER A 495 32.24 11.48 -5.72
N SER A 496 32.88 12.33 -6.51
CA SER A 496 33.25 13.67 -6.09
C SER A 496 33.20 14.68 -7.24
N LEU A 497 33.13 15.95 -6.89
CA LEU A 497 33.18 17.05 -7.83
C LEU A 497 34.64 17.41 -8.15
N VAL A 498 34.94 17.50 -9.44
CA VAL A 498 36.30 17.70 -9.94
C VAL A 498 36.28 18.71 -11.07
N GLU A 499 37.22 19.64 -11.06
CA GLU A 499 37.46 20.54 -12.18
C GLU A 499 38.30 19.80 -13.24
N ILE A 500 37.71 19.57 -14.41
CA ILE A 500 38.36 18.91 -15.55
C ILE A 500 39.26 19.94 -16.25
N SER A 501 40.56 19.63 -16.30
CA SER A 501 41.51 20.33 -17.16
C SER A 501 41.86 19.47 -18.37
N SER A 502 42.40 20.08 -19.44
CA SER A 502 42.88 19.34 -20.63
C SER A 502 43.96 18.30 -20.32
N GLU A 503 44.55 18.37 -19.11
CA GLU A 503 45.60 17.49 -18.61
C GLU A 503 45.09 16.30 -17.76
N SER A 504 43.82 16.31 -17.36
CA SER A 504 43.18 15.26 -16.55
C SER A 504 42.32 14.28 -17.35
N VAL A 505 42.04 14.58 -18.61
CA VAL A 505 41.25 13.72 -19.51
C VAL A 505 42.17 12.69 -20.16
N VAL A 506 41.89 11.41 -19.91
CA VAL A 506 42.69 10.30 -20.45
C VAL A 506 42.33 10.05 -21.92
N ASP A 507 41.06 10.20 -22.27
CA ASP A 507 40.54 10.11 -23.63
C ASP A 507 39.19 10.86 -23.76
N ASN A 508 39.10 11.77 -24.74
CA ASN A 508 37.91 12.60 -24.98
C ASN A 508 36.71 11.79 -25.47
N ILE A 509 36.92 10.57 -25.97
CA ILE A 509 35.86 9.69 -26.50
C ILE A 509 35.25 8.85 -25.38
N SER A 510 36.02 8.46 -24.35
CA SER A 510 35.59 7.52 -23.30
C SER A 510 35.11 8.16 -21.99
N GLN A 511 35.12 9.50 -21.85
CA GLN A 511 34.67 10.19 -20.63
C GLN A 511 35.41 9.76 -19.34
N ILE A 512 36.66 9.31 -19.46
CA ILE A 512 37.50 8.85 -18.34
C ILE A 512 38.49 9.95 -17.92
N VAL A 513 38.61 10.15 -16.61
CA VAL A 513 39.58 11.06 -15.97
C VAL A 513 40.50 10.30 -15.02
N GLU A 514 41.70 10.83 -14.80
CA GLU A 514 42.67 10.27 -13.84
C GLU A 514 43.18 11.36 -12.89
N THR A 515 43.20 11.07 -11.59
CA THR A 515 43.71 12.01 -10.58
C THR A 515 45.22 12.11 -10.62
N ARG A 516 45.79 13.33 -10.64
CA ARG A 516 47.24 13.52 -10.40
C ARG A 516 47.58 13.72 -8.93
N HIS A 517 46.61 14.17 -8.15
CA HIS A 517 46.74 14.45 -6.72
C HIS A 517 45.64 13.73 -5.95
N PRO A 518 45.84 13.40 -4.67
CA PRO A 518 44.80 12.84 -3.84
C PRO A 518 43.56 13.73 -3.85
N VAL A 519 42.39 13.15 -4.11
CA VAL A 519 41.10 13.88 -4.12
C VAL A 519 40.43 13.69 -2.77
N TYR A 520 40.22 14.81 -2.08
CA TYR A 520 39.50 14.82 -0.81
C TYR A 520 38.01 14.64 -1.05
N ILE A 521 37.37 13.81 -0.23
CA ILE A 521 35.93 13.61 -0.30
C ILE A 521 35.28 14.65 0.62
N PRO A 522 34.44 15.55 0.10
CA PRO A 522 33.80 16.58 0.91
C PRO A 522 33.01 15.97 2.08
N GLY A 523 33.23 16.51 3.28
CA GLY A 523 32.50 16.10 4.48
C GLY A 523 33.02 14.85 5.19
N ILE A 524 34.12 14.25 4.73
CA ILE A 524 34.74 13.09 5.39
C ILE A 524 36.23 13.36 5.61
N ASP A 525 36.58 13.74 6.84
CA ASP A 525 37.97 13.94 7.24
C ASP A 525 38.71 12.60 7.25
N GLY A 526 39.92 12.57 6.67
CA GLY A 526 40.78 11.38 6.67
C GLY A 526 40.50 10.35 5.56
N LEU A 527 39.48 10.56 4.71
CA LEU A 527 39.25 9.75 3.52
C LEU A 527 39.62 10.52 2.26
N TYR A 528 40.55 9.97 1.48
CA TYR A 528 40.98 10.55 0.21
C TYR A 528 41.12 9.47 -0.85
N ILE A 529 40.88 9.86 -2.09
CA ILE A 529 41.05 9.01 -3.27
C ILE A 529 42.50 9.15 -3.71
N PRO A 530 43.27 8.06 -3.82
CA PRO A 530 44.69 8.13 -4.17
C PRO A 530 44.95 8.82 -5.53
N SER A 531 46.16 9.33 -5.71
CA SER A 531 46.64 9.77 -7.03
C SER A 531 46.80 8.57 -7.98
N GLY A 532 46.46 8.75 -9.25
CA GLY A 532 46.49 7.71 -10.28
C GLY A 532 45.22 6.88 -10.34
N THR A 533 44.20 7.22 -9.54
CA THR A 533 42.90 6.57 -9.59
C THR A 533 42.12 7.08 -10.80
N ARG A 534 41.54 6.15 -11.56
CA ARG A 534 40.65 6.44 -12.69
C ARG A 534 39.24 6.71 -12.21
N GLY A 535 38.53 7.55 -12.92
CA GLY A 535 37.13 7.83 -12.68
C GLY A 535 36.36 8.05 -13.97
N HIS A 536 35.07 7.75 -13.91
CA HIS A 536 34.12 7.94 -15.00
C HIS A 536 33.33 9.23 -14.74
N ILE A 537 33.25 10.09 -15.75
CA ILE A 537 32.43 11.30 -15.69
C ILE A 537 30.96 10.86 -15.74
N LEU A 538 30.21 11.07 -14.66
CA LEU A 538 28.77 10.80 -14.61
C LEU A 538 27.99 11.92 -15.29
N ARG A 539 28.35 13.18 -15.02
CA ARG A 539 27.74 14.38 -15.62
C ARG A 539 28.62 15.61 -15.48
N VAL A 540 28.46 16.56 -16.40
CA VAL A 540 29.09 17.89 -16.32
C VAL A 540 28.07 18.86 -15.72
N ILE A 541 28.44 19.55 -14.64
CA ILE A 541 27.51 20.40 -13.87
C ILE A 541 27.55 21.85 -14.35
N SER A 542 28.75 22.43 -14.45
CA SER A 542 28.93 23.79 -14.98
C SER A 542 30.37 24.06 -15.38
N GLY A 543 30.56 24.71 -16.54
CA GLY A 543 31.90 25.02 -17.07
C GLY A 543 32.77 23.77 -17.20
N ASN A 544 33.87 23.72 -16.46
CA ASN A 544 34.81 22.59 -16.41
C ASN A 544 34.56 21.64 -15.23
N THR A 545 33.56 21.88 -14.37
CA THR A 545 33.30 21.02 -13.20
C THR A 545 32.42 19.85 -13.57
N ALA A 546 32.89 18.64 -13.26
CA ALA A 546 32.16 17.40 -13.48
C ALA A 546 32.02 16.61 -12.18
N LEU A 547 30.93 15.83 -12.14
CA LEU A 547 30.74 14.75 -11.20
C LEU A 547 31.45 13.51 -11.73
N VAL A 548 32.42 13.01 -10.96
CA VAL A 548 33.24 11.86 -11.33
C VAL A 548 33.02 10.74 -10.32
N ARG A 549 32.74 9.54 -10.81
CA ARG A 549 32.73 8.31 -10.01
C ARG A 549 34.07 7.62 -10.11
N TRP A 550 34.77 7.50 -8.98
CA TRP A 550 36.11 6.96 -8.93
C TRP A 550 36.12 5.44 -8.76
N GLU A 551 37.03 4.76 -9.45
CA GLU A 551 37.32 3.33 -9.29
C GLU A 551 38.10 3.06 -7.99
N TYR A 552 37.52 3.49 -6.86
CA TYR A 552 38.07 3.35 -5.52
C TYR A 552 37.07 2.60 -4.64
N SER A 553 37.28 1.30 -4.49
CA SER A 553 36.39 0.42 -3.73
C SER A 553 36.55 0.65 -2.22
N GLN A 554 35.57 1.28 -1.59
CA GLN A 554 35.43 1.37 -0.14
C GLN A 554 34.01 0.97 0.23
N SER A 555 33.85 0.23 1.34
CA SER A 555 32.53 -0.10 1.88
C SER A 555 31.74 1.17 2.20
N ALA A 556 30.58 1.38 1.59
CA ALA A 556 29.74 2.54 1.89
C ALA A 556 29.25 2.52 3.34
N VAL A 557 29.08 1.33 3.94
CA VAL A 557 28.79 1.20 5.39
C VAL A 557 29.89 1.86 6.22
N PHE A 558 31.16 1.63 5.87
CA PHE A 558 32.29 2.27 6.54
C PHE A 558 32.29 3.80 6.36
N VAL A 559 32.00 4.28 5.16
CA VAL A 559 31.90 5.71 4.87
C VAL A 559 30.78 6.38 5.68
N LEU A 560 29.62 5.74 5.78
CA LEU A 560 28.50 6.21 6.61
C LEU A 560 28.88 6.27 8.10
N LEU A 561 29.60 5.27 8.61
CA LEU A 561 30.09 5.26 9.99
C LEU A 561 31.11 6.38 10.26
N LEU A 562 32.01 6.66 9.30
CA LEU A 562 32.92 7.81 9.40
C LEU A 562 32.15 9.13 9.48
N ARG A 563 31.13 9.31 8.64
CA ARG A 563 30.28 10.51 8.67
C ARG A 563 29.53 10.65 10.00
N LEU A 564 29.02 9.54 10.56
CA LEU A 564 28.43 9.52 11.90
C LEU A 564 29.44 9.92 12.98
N ALA A 565 30.67 9.41 12.93
CA ALA A 565 31.72 9.73 13.89
C ALA A 565 32.13 11.21 13.87
N GLN A 566 32.03 11.86 12.71
CA GLN A 566 32.47 13.24 12.47
C GLN A 566 31.33 14.27 12.56
N ALA A 567 30.08 13.82 12.74
CA ALA A 567 28.92 14.68 12.76
C ALA A 567 28.95 15.67 13.95
N ARG A 568 29.07 16.97 13.64
CA ARG A 568 29.15 18.05 14.64
C ARG A 568 27.78 18.48 15.21
N TYR A 569 26.70 18.32 14.44
CA TYR A 569 25.33 18.70 14.81
C TYR A 569 24.39 17.50 14.73
N LEU A 570 24.40 16.65 15.77
CA LEU A 570 23.73 15.34 15.74
C LEU A 570 22.20 15.41 15.57
N GLU A 571 21.55 16.45 16.10
CA GLU A 571 20.08 16.53 16.19
C GLU A 571 19.43 17.35 15.06
N GLY A 572 20.21 18.25 14.45
CA GLY A 572 19.78 19.06 13.31
C GLY A 572 20.19 18.47 11.96
N ASN A 573 20.96 17.38 11.96
CA ASN A 573 21.45 16.74 10.75
C ASN A 573 20.55 15.54 10.40
N GLU A 574 19.70 15.71 9.40
CA GLU A 574 18.83 14.66 8.87
C GLU A 574 19.62 13.41 8.42
N GLU A 575 20.87 13.59 7.97
CA GLU A 575 21.73 12.47 7.57
C GLU A 575 22.05 11.54 8.73
N VAL A 576 22.26 12.09 9.93
CA VAL A 576 22.54 11.31 11.15
C VAL A 576 21.32 10.49 11.52
N ILE A 577 20.13 11.10 11.46
CA ILE A 577 18.85 10.45 11.77
C ILE A 577 18.62 9.28 10.81
N LEU A 578 18.72 9.52 9.49
CA LEU A 578 18.47 8.50 8.47
C LEU A 578 19.51 7.36 8.53
N THR A 579 20.79 7.69 8.76
CA THR A 579 21.84 6.66 8.84
C THR A 579 21.64 5.79 10.09
N LEU A 580 21.24 6.37 11.22
CA LEU A 580 20.91 5.60 12.42
C LEU A 580 19.63 4.79 12.27
N ASP A 581 18.60 5.31 11.59
CA ASP A 581 17.38 4.56 11.27
C ASP A 581 17.73 3.32 10.44
N LEU A 582 18.52 3.48 9.37
CA LEU A 582 19.01 2.38 8.54
C LEU A 582 19.80 1.35 9.37
N LEU A 583 20.79 1.78 10.15
CA LEU A 583 21.59 0.89 11.00
C LEU A 583 20.72 0.14 12.02
N SER A 584 19.84 0.86 12.72
CA SER A 584 18.91 0.32 13.72
C SER A 584 18.01 -0.76 13.14
N ARG A 585 17.46 -0.51 11.95
CA ARG A 585 16.58 -1.46 11.27
C ARG A 585 17.35 -2.69 10.79
N MET A 586 18.49 -2.53 10.11
CA MET A 586 19.31 -3.66 9.66
C MET A 586 19.68 -4.61 10.81
N VAL A 587 20.21 -4.09 11.92
CA VAL A 587 20.59 -4.92 13.08
C VAL A 587 19.39 -5.48 13.85
N SER A 588 18.22 -4.85 13.72
CA SER A 588 16.99 -5.32 14.33
C SER A 588 16.42 -6.54 13.63
N PHE A 589 16.51 -6.59 12.29
CA PHE A 589 16.01 -7.69 11.48
C PHE A 589 17.00 -8.84 11.32
N ASN A 590 18.32 -8.56 11.26
CA ASN A 590 19.31 -9.61 11.03
C ASN A 590 20.53 -9.49 11.97
N LYS A 591 20.69 -10.47 12.86
CA LYS A 591 21.82 -10.54 13.81
C LYS A 591 23.17 -10.75 13.12
N ALA A 592 23.22 -11.37 11.93
CA ALA A 592 24.46 -11.54 11.17
C ALA A 592 25.15 -10.20 10.91
N ILE A 593 24.36 -9.16 10.68
CA ILE A 593 24.83 -7.80 10.43
C ILE A 593 25.55 -7.22 11.66
N CYS A 594 25.12 -7.56 12.88
CA CYS A 594 25.85 -7.17 14.09
C CYS A 594 27.29 -7.71 14.09
N PHE A 595 27.48 -8.97 13.66
CA PHE A 595 28.82 -9.57 13.55
C PHE A 595 29.65 -8.89 12.47
N ALA A 596 29.03 -8.54 11.33
CA ALA A 596 29.72 -7.87 10.23
C ALA A 596 30.15 -6.44 10.62
N LEU A 597 29.26 -5.65 11.23
CA LEU A 597 29.55 -4.30 11.72
C LEU A 597 30.66 -4.26 12.76
N MET A 598 30.73 -5.24 13.67
CA MET A 598 31.79 -5.31 14.69
C MET A 598 33.18 -5.60 14.11
N ASN A 599 33.25 -6.16 12.90
CA ASN A 599 34.49 -6.50 12.22
C ASN A 599 34.92 -5.48 11.15
N ILE A 600 34.12 -4.43 10.91
CA ILE A 600 34.32 -3.50 9.78
C ILE A 600 35.64 -2.71 9.88
N SER A 601 36.14 -2.50 11.09
CA SER A 601 37.42 -1.85 11.40
C SER A 601 38.64 -2.64 10.91
N ASN A 602 38.52 -3.95 10.67
CA ASN A 602 39.63 -4.76 10.16
C ASN A 602 39.94 -4.50 8.68
N SER A 603 39.12 -3.70 7.99
CA SER A 603 39.36 -3.24 6.61
C SER A 603 40.30 -2.03 6.49
N LEU A 604 40.79 -1.48 7.62
CA LEU A 604 41.69 -0.34 7.65
C LEU A 604 43.09 -0.70 7.09
N HIS A 605 43.39 -0.24 5.87
CA HIS A 605 44.74 0.20 5.50
C HIS A 605 44.82 1.73 5.66
N VAL A 606 44.64 2.22 6.89
CA VAL A 606 45.07 3.58 7.21
C VAL A 606 46.59 3.55 7.28
N GLN A 607 47.23 4.17 6.29
CA GLN A 607 48.67 4.38 6.29
C GLN A 607 49.03 5.19 7.55
N GLU A 608 49.87 4.59 8.38
CA GLU A 608 50.33 5.10 9.67
C GLU A 608 50.86 6.53 9.56
N THR A 609 50.08 7.51 10.03
CA THR A 609 50.68 8.72 10.63
C THR A 609 50.73 8.49 12.12
N GLY A 610 51.94 8.11 12.57
CA GLY A 610 52.24 7.47 13.85
C GLY A 610 51.56 8.03 15.09
N VAL A 611 50.78 7.17 15.75
CA VAL A 611 50.83 6.99 17.20
C VAL A 611 50.71 5.49 17.46
N ASN A 612 51.73 4.96 18.12
CA ASN A 612 51.91 3.55 18.42
C ASN A 612 50.82 3.08 19.41
N GLY A 613 49.87 2.28 18.91
CA GLY A 613 48.86 1.61 19.72
C GLY A 613 48.04 0.68 18.85
N GLN A 614 48.23 -0.63 18.98
CA GLN A 614 47.26 -1.62 18.50
C GLN A 614 45.92 -1.29 19.15
N VAL A 615 45.03 -0.63 18.41
CA VAL A 615 43.63 -0.52 18.80
C VAL A 615 43.06 -1.94 18.71
N GLU A 616 42.57 -2.48 19.82
CA GLU A 616 41.71 -3.67 19.79
C GLU A 616 40.49 -3.32 18.93
N ASN A 617 40.54 -3.69 17.66
CA ASN A 617 39.65 -3.19 16.60
C ASN A 617 38.16 -3.55 16.79
N ASN A 618 37.81 -4.42 17.74
CA ASN A 618 36.47 -4.98 17.90
C ASN A 618 35.59 -4.11 18.82
N GLY A 619 35.27 -2.89 18.38
CA GLY A 619 34.42 -1.96 19.15
C GLY A 619 34.18 -0.58 18.55
N TRP A 620 34.78 -0.25 17.41
CA TRP A 620 34.74 1.09 16.82
C TRP A 620 33.31 1.63 16.60
N VAL A 621 32.40 0.81 16.07
CA VAL A 621 30.99 1.19 15.89
C VAL A 621 30.30 1.48 17.22
N VAL A 622 30.60 0.68 18.26
CA VAL A 622 30.07 0.88 19.61
C VAL A 622 30.57 2.19 20.21
N GLU A 623 31.85 2.54 19.98
CA GLU A 623 32.43 3.80 20.43
C GLU A 623 31.79 5.02 19.77
N ILE A 624 31.54 4.96 18.45
CA ILE A 624 30.85 6.01 17.69
C ILE A 624 29.46 6.23 18.30
N ILE A 625 28.64 5.18 18.37
CA ILE A 625 27.26 5.28 18.83
C ILE A 625 27.20 5.72 20.30
N SER A 626 28.08 5.19 21.16
CA SER A 626 28.14 5.58 22.57
C SER A 626 28.54 7.05 22.75
N THR A 627 29.48 7.53 21.93
CA THR A 627 29.89 8.95 21.92
C THR A 627 28.76 9.86 21.46
N MET A 628 27.98 9.43 20.46
CA MET A 628 26.79 10.16 20.03
C MET A 628 25.79 10.30 21.17
N VAL A 629 25.39 9.19 21.82
CA VAL A 629 24.42 9.19 22.94
C VAL A 629 24.84 10.15 24.05
N ARG A 630 26.11 10.17 24.43
CA ARG A 630 26.65 11.08 25.45
C ARG A 630 26.53 12.57 25.08
N ASN A 631 26.56 12.87 23.78
CA ASN A 631 26.60 14.24 23.27
C ASN A 631 25.21 14.77 22.87
N LEU A 632 24.15 13.98 23.02
CA LEU A 632 22.77 14.42 22.75
C LEU A 632 22.26 15.33 23.87
N SER A 633 21.42 16.27 23.48
CA SER A 633 20.67 17.17 24.34
C SER A 633 19.26 16.62 24.62
N PRO A 634 18.64 16.99 25.76
CA PRO A 634 17.34 16.48 26.16
C PRO A 634 16.19 17.21 25.43
N ASN A 635 16.10 17.04 24.11
CA ASN A 635 15.00 17.55 23.28
C ASN A 635 14.34 16.40 22.46
N PRO A 636 13.18 16.62 21.81
CA PRO A 636 12.49 15.55 21.08
C PRO A 636 13.32 14.89 19.97
N ARG A 637 14.14 15.67 19.24
CA ARG A 637 15.03 15.14 18.20
C ARG A 637 16.19 14.34 18.81
N GLY A 638 16.76 14.82 19.92
CA GLY A 638 17.74 14.09 20.71
C GLY A 638 17.19 12.78 21.26
N ALA A 639 15.94 12.76 21.72
CA ALA A 639 15.26 11.54 22.18
C ALA A 639 15.07 10.51 21.04
N LEU A 640 14.71 10.97 19.82
CA LEU A 640 14.61 10.11 18.64
C LEU A 640 15.95 9.46 18.28
N VAL A 641 17.01 10.28 18.17
CA VAL A 641 18.38 9.81 17.88
C VAL A 641 18.87 8.85 18.96
N MET A 642 18.61 9.17 20.23
CA MET A 642 18.94 8.31 21.36
C MET A 642 18.22 6.96 21.29
N SER A 643 16.93 6.93 20.96
CA SER A 643 16.15 5.69 20.84
C SER A 643 16.73 4.76 19.76
N MET A 644 17.09 5.30 18.60
CA MET A 644 17.68 4.52 17.51
C MET A 644 19.09 4.02 17.90
N ALA A 645 19.92 4.89 18.46
CA ALA A 645 21.25 4.54 18.93
C ALA A 645 21.23 3.43 20.00
N LEU A 646 20.34 3.56 21.00
CA LEU A 646 20.16 2.54 22.04
C LEU A 646 19.63 1.22 21.47
N THR A 647 18.75 1.27 20.46
CA THR A 647 18.30 0.06 19.76
C THR A 647 19.46 -0.67 19.10
N VAL A 648 20.36 0.05 18.43
CA VAL A 648 21.57 -0.55 17.83
C VAL A 648 22.45 -1.18 18.92
N LEU A 649 22.73 -0.45 20.00
CA LEU A 649 23.54 -0.95 21.11
C LEU A 649 22.92 -2.18 21.78
N GLU A 650 21.59 -2.20 21.96
CA GLU A 650 20.87 -3.35 22.52
C GLU A 650 21.04 -4.60 21.64
N LYS A 651 20.87 -4.45 20.32
CA LYS A 651 21.01 -5.56 19.36
C LYS A 651 22.46 -6.06 19.30
N MET A 652 23.44 -5.15 19.34
CA MET A 652 24.85 -5.49 19.41
C MET A 652 25.21 -6.16 20.74
N LEU A 653 24.67 -5.69 21.88
CA LEU A 653 24.91 -6.26 23.21
C LEU A 653 24.45 -7.73 23.27
N LYS A 654 23.33 -8.07 22.62
CA LYS A 654 22.87 -9.47 22.51
C LYS A 654 23.84 -10.36 21.72
N CYS A 655 24.67 -9.79 20.85
CA CYS A 655 25.62 -10.53 20.02
C CYS A 655 27.05 -10.53 20.62
N PHE A 656 27.48 -9.42 21.24
CA PHE A 656 28.81 -9.24 21.85
C PHE A 656 28.71 -8.62 23.26
N PRO A 657 28.20 -9.36 24.26
CA PRO A 657 27.90 -8.79 25.58
C PRO A 657 29.10 -8.14 26.26
N SER A 658 30.26 -8.81 26.24
CA SER A 658 31.48 -8.34 26.91
C SER A 658 32.04 -7.05 26.31
N ASN A 659 32.17 -7.02 24.98
CA ASN A 659 32.80 -5.91 24.28
C ASN A 659 31.90 -4.67 24.29
N VAL A 660 30.60 -4.86 24.02
CA VAL A 660 29.64 -3.75 24.01
C VAL A 660 29.50 -3.16 25.41
N ALA A 661 29.37 -3.99 26.46
CA ALA A 661 29.29 -3.50 27.83
C ALA A 661 30.56 -2.74 28.25
N ALA A 662 31.75 -3.26 27.94
CA ALA A 662 33.01 -2.60 28.28
C ALA A 662 33.15 -1.22 27.61
N VAL A 663 32.85 -1.13 26.31
CA VAL A 663 32.94 0.13 25.55
C VAL A 663 31.86 1.13 25.99
N ALA A 664 30.62 0.67 26.21
CA ALA A 664 29.53 1.52 26.66
C ALA A 664 29.77 2.10 28.06
N LEU A 665 30.30 1.28 28.99
CA LEU A 665 30.69 1.74 30.33
C LEU A 665 31.83 2.76 30.25
N LYS A 666 32.88 2.49 29.46
CA LYS A 666 33.99 3.43 29.24
C LYS A 666 33.52 4.76 28.64
N SER A 667 32.45 4.73 27.85
CA SER A 667 31.90 5.90 27.18
C SER A 667 30.95 6.73 28.05
N ASN A 668 30.65 6.29 29.28
CA ASN A 668 29.76 6.96 30.25
C ASN A 668 28.36 7.28 29.70
N ILE A 669 27.75 6.37 28.93
CA ILE A 669 26.44 6.62 28.28
C ILE A 669 25.28 6.88 29.26
N PHE A 670 25.41 6.45 30.52
CA PHE A 670 24.39 6.62 31.56
C PHE A 670 24.60 7.88 32.42
N ASP A 671 25.69 8.62 32.22
CA ASP A 671 26.03 9.80 33.02
C ASP A 671 25.44 11.10 32.43
N VAL A 672 24.16 11.04 32.05
CA VAL A 672 23.40 12.17 31.48
C VAL A 672 23.08 13.23 32.56
N ALA A 673 23.29 12.90 33.84
CA ALA A 673 22.87 13.70 35.00
C ALA A 673 23.80 14.88 35.36
N SER A 674 24.99 15.02 34.77
CA SER A 674 25.98 16.02 35.21
C SER A 674 25.97 17.35 34.44
N LYS A 675 25.15 17.51 33.39
CA LYS A 675 25.09 18.75 32.59
C LYS A 675 23.90 19.68 32.92
N GLY A 676 23.08 19.32 33.91
CA GLY A 676 21.94 20.12 34.37
C GLY A 676 22.18 20.76 35.73
N GLY A 677 22.80 21.94 35.76
CA GLY A 677 22.68 22.89 36.88
C GLY A 677 23.67 22.74 38.02
N ASP A 678 24.74 23.56 37.97
CA ASP A 678 25.29 24.19 39.17
C ASP A 678 24.20 25.11 39.76
N ILE A 679 23.26 24.55 40.51
CA ILE A 679 22.51 25.30 41.52
C ILE A 679 23.09 24.86 42.84
N GLY A 680 24.00 25.67 43.36
CA GLY A 680 24.65 25.48 44.65
C GLY A 680 23.63 25.18 45.74
N TRP A 681 23.62 23.93 46.18
CA TRP A 681 23.05 23.58 47.48
C TRP A 681 24.04 24.02 48.55
N ASN A 682 23.97 25.30 48.90
CA ASN A 682 24.36 25.74 50.23
C ASN A 682 23.53 24.94 51.22
N GLY A 683 24.20 24.22 52.10
CA GLY A 683 23.57 23.34 53.07
C GLY A 683 22.61 24.07 53.99
N LEU A 684 21.68 23.30 54.55
CA LEU A 684 21.21 23.49 55.92
C LEU A 684 20.59 22.20 56.43
N SER A 685 21.23 21.72 57.49
CA SER A 685 20.89 20.65 58.40
C SER A 685 19.43 20.63 58.85
N ARG A 686 18.81 19.45 58.85
CA ARG A 686 18.28 18.78 60.05
C ARG A 686 17.85 17.35 59.77
#